data_AF-A0A814LK76-F1
#
_entry.id   AF-A0A814LK76-F1
#
_cell.length_a   1.000
_cell.length_b   1.000
_cell.length_c   1.000
_cell.angle_alpha   90.00
_cell.angle_beta   90.00
_cell.angle_gamma   90.00
#
_symmetry.space_group_name_H-M   'P 1'
#
loop_
_entity.id
_entity.type
_entity.pdbx_description
1 polymer ?
#
loop_
_entity_poly.entity_id
_entity_poly.type
_entity_poly.pdbx_seq_one_letter_code
_entity_poly.pdbx_strand_id
1 'polypeptide(L)'
;MSSSSSDIILITNLKNILSQLNFYFGLFIFIFGIVGNTLNILILSQRTLRSNSCVIIFLASSAAGIIAILSGLTSRVISGVTVDLSSTISWICKLRGFILYTSRAVTFWLIMLAAIDRWLLSCRDAHRRNMSSKSNSFRGIIIITVLSILIHSQLFYCFEANLVDTPLKCYTKNIECRLMNDLTFAIIVILLPLILILIFGWMTILNTRSTRNRVEPMTIINQPIKISTTKKRSKKTDQRLLIMLFVQVIFLALFTLPLALQKLYATFTLNIPKSTLQMTIEDFIYQIALICTYFATAMPFYINTLSGGYVFRKAMYTLKNSIIQIVISTAQNNTYPLGTVHSVGSGDLNVYDVVGDSETKTKNNVAMIVLYDIRGFNVTNTRLFCERLAYEYKIRVLMPDFFRDQPTANATWPRVEQDLLTVNTYLHSEGYTKIGLIGFCWGGLRAMKACGNGNNVSWTNTPFFTGISIHGSQLNVPDADVLQVPMLFIRAGNDPSFDSITAVLDQKLFGSRCEYKVYQNMTHGFVSAGANYSNPANVAAIDDVHQTLRTYLSKTVASTYPFGTVHSIAGSELKVYDVVGNNGATTNNNVAMIVLYDIRGFNVTNTRLFCERLAYEYKIRVLMPDFFRDQPTANATWPRVEQDLLTVNTYLQSQKYTKIGLIGFCWGGLRAMKACGNGNNVSWTNTPFFTGISIHGSGLNVPDADVLQVPMLFIRAGTDPSLDNITAVLNEKPFGSKCEYKVYENMAHGFVSAGANYSNPANVAAIDDVHHTLQKYLTKILAW
;
A
#
# COMPACT_ATOMS: atom_id res chain seq x y z
N MET A 1 5.84 75.26 -5.88
CA MET A 1 5.43 74.84 -7.24
C MET A 1 4.01 74.31 -7.16
N SER A 2 3.04 74.98 -7.78
CA SER A 2 1.64 74.52 -7.84
C SER A 2 1.54 73.29 -8.73
N SER A 3 1.09 72.16 -8.17
CA SER A 3 0.79 70.94 -8.93
C SER A 3 -0.30 71.20 -9.97
N SER A 4 -0.15 70.67 -11.18
CA SER A 4 -1.16 70.79 -12.24
C SER A 4 -2.45 70.06 -11.83
N SER A 5 -3.61 70.43 -12.38
CA SER A 5 -4.89 69.77 -12.08
C SER A 5 -4.85 68.27 -12.39
N SER A 6 -4.12 67.86 -13.42
CA SER A 6 -3.83 66.46 -13.75
C SER A 6 -3.02 65.74 -12.68
N ASP A 7 -2.03 66.40 -12.08
CA ASP A 7 -1.21 65.81 -11.01
C ASP A 7 -2.04 65.56 -9.75
N ILE A 8 -2.95 66.48 -9.41
CA ILE A 8 -3.84 66.36 -8.24
C ILE A 8 -4.79 65.17 -8.40
N ILE A 9 -5.36 64.99 -9.59
CA ILE A 9 -6.23 63.85 -9.92
C ILE A 9 -5.43 62.54 -9.83
N LEU A 10 -4.22 62.50 -10.40
CA LEU A 10 -3.37 61.31 -10.37
C LEU A 10 -2.95 60.94 -8.94
N ILE A 11 -2.55 61.92 -8.12
CA ILE A 11 -2.23 61.72 -6.70
C ILE A 11 -3.41 61.12 -5.95
N THR A 12 -4.62 61.65 -6.17
CA THR A 12 -5.84 61.18 -5.50
C THR A 12 -6.17 59.75 -5.92
N ASN A 13 -6.08 59.44 -7.22
CA ASN A 13 -6.31 58.10 -7.74
C ASN A 13 -5.30 57.07 -7.18
N LEU A 14 -4.01 57.41 -7.14
CA LEU A 14 -2.98 56.52 -6.59
C LEU A 14 -3.22 56.22 -5.10
N LYS A 15 -3.58 57.23 -4.30
CA LYS A 15 -3.92 57.05 -2.88
C LYS A 15 -5.17 56.19 -2.68
N ASN A 16 -6.19 56.37 -3.52
CA ASN A 16 -7.41 55.55 -3.48
C ASN A 16 -7.14 54.09 -3.84
N ILE A 17 -6.40 53.83 -4.92
CA ILE A 17 -6.00 52.47 -5.33
C ILE A 17 -5.17 51.83 -4.21
N LEU A 18 -4.23 52.57 -3.65
CA LEU A 18 -3.38 52.08 -2.57
C LEU A 18 -4.19 51.67 -1.32
N SER A 19 -5.18 52.46 -0.94
CA SER A 19 -6.07 52.14 0.19
C SER A 19 -6.83 50.83 -0.07
N GLN A 20 -7.42 50.67 -1.26
CA GLN A 20 -8.13 49.46 -1.65
C GLN A 20 -7.20 48.24 -1.70
N LEU A 21 -6.00 48.39 -2.25
CA LEU A 21 -5.01 47.33 -2.37
C LEU A 21 -4.53 46.87 -0.99
N ASN A 22 -4.18 47.80 -0.09
CA ASN A 22 -3.80 47.50 1.28
C ASN A 22 -4.89 46.76 2.05
N PHE A 23 -6.16 47.11 1.83
CA PHE A 23 -7.28 46.45 2.50
C PHE A 23 -7.60 45.09 1.89
N TYR A 24 -8.05 45.03 0.63
CA TYR A 24 -8.56 43.79 0.01
C TYR A 24 -7.45 42.76 -0.22
N PHE A 25 -6.33 43.20 -0.81
CA PHE A 25 -5.22 42.29 -1.08
C PHE A 25 -4.44 41.96 0.20
N GLY A 26 -4.35 42.91 1.14
CA GLY A 26 -3.85 42.64 2.48
C GLY A 26 -4.70 41.60 3.22
N LEU A 27 -6.02 41.70 3.21
CA LEU A 27 -6.92 40.72 3.81
C LEU A 27 -6.79 39.34 3.16
N PHE A 28 -6.71 39.29 1.83
CA PHE A 28 -6.46 38.06 1.09
C PHE A 28 -5.17 37.38 1.55
N ILE A 29 -4.05 38.12 1.61
CA ILE A 29 -2.76 37.59 2.05
C ILE A 29 -2.80 37.20 3.54
N PHE A 30 -3.56 37.92 4.37
CA PHE A 30 -3.73 37.59 5.78
C PHE A 30 -4.33 36.20 5.94
N ILE A 31 -5.51 35.97 5.34
CA ILE A 31 -6.23 34.70 5.42
C ILE A 31 -5.37 33.58 4.82
N PHE A 32 -4.88 33.80 3.59
CA PHE A 32 -4.09 32.81 2.86
C PHE A 32 -2.78 32.46 3.59
N GLY A 33 -2.13 33.47 4.17
CA GLY A 33 -0.87 33.29 4.89
C GLY A 33 -1.03 32.61 6.24
N ILE A 34 -2.09 32.91 7.01
CA ILE A 34 -2.39 32.24 8.27
C ILE A 34 -2.79 30.79 8.03
N VAL A 35 -3.74 30.55 7.12
CA VAL A 35 -4.20 29.19 6.77
C VAL A 35 -3.04 28.38 6.20
N GLY A 36 -2.33 28.92 5.23
CA GLY A 36 -1.19 28.27 4.60
C GLY A 36 -0.12 27.87 5.61
N ASN A 37 0.44 28.82 6.36
CA ASN A 37 1.50 28.49 7.32
C ASN A 37 1.04 27.55 8.44
N THR A 38 -0.20 27.66 8.91
CA THR A 38 -0.76 26.73 9.90
C THR A 38 -0.82 25.31 9.34
N LEU A 39 -1.36 25.13 8.13
CA LEU A 39 -1.38 23.83 7.47
C LEU A 39 0.04 23.29 7.23
N ASN A 40 0.98 24.16 6.83
CA ASN A 40 2.39 23.76 6.67
C ASN A 40 2.97 23.23 7.98
N ILE A 41 2.74 23.93 9.11
CA ILE A 41 3.18 23.51 10.43
C ILE A 41 2.55 22.17 10.80
N LEU A 42 1.24 21.98 10.63
CA LEU A 42 0.55 20.73 10.97
C LEU A 42 1.08 19.54 10.16
N ILE A 43 1.31 19.72 8.86
CA ILE A 43 1.82 18.67 7.98
C ILE A 43 3.28 18.35 8.31
N LEU A 44 4.13 19.36 8.40
CA LEU A 44 5.55 19.21 8.72
C LEU A 44 5.76 18.73 10.16
N SER A 45 4.77 18.87 11.04
CA SER A 45 4.73 18.30 12.38
C SER A 45 4.44 16.80 12.42
N GLN A 46 4.24 16.12 11.30
CA GLN A 46 4.10 14.67 11.32
C GLN A 46 5.42 13.99 11.71
N ARG A 47 5.36 13.00 12.62
CA ARG A 47 6.56 12.29 13.13
C ARG A 47 7.40 11.68 11.99
N THR A 48 6.75 11.21 10.93
CA THR A 48 7.37 10.65 9.73
C THR A 48 8.27 11.66 9.01
N LEU A 49 7.86 12.94 8.95
CA LEU A 49 8.56 14.01 8.26
C LEU A 49 9.59 14.73 9.14
N ARG A 50 9.30 14.92 10.45
CA ARG A 50 10.23 15.50 11.44
C ARG A 50 11.49 14.65 11.69
N SER A 51 11.58 13.48 11.05
CA SER A 51 12.82 12.72 10.98
C SER A 51 13.93 13.44 10.19
N ASN A 52 13.57 14.33 9.27
CA ASN A 52 14.49 15.09 8.42
C ASN A 52 14.84 16.46 9.03
N SER A 53 16.12 16.86 9.01
CA SER A 53 16.63 18.13 9.54
C SER A 53 16.01 19.36 8.87
N CYS A 54 15.91 19.37 7.54
CA CYS A 54 15.34 20.48 6.75
C CYS A 54 13.86 20.73 7.06
N VAL A 55 13.10 19.67 7.38
CA VAL A 55 11.69 19.79 7.77
C VAL A 55 11.52 20.61 9.06
N ILE A 56 12.44 20.46 10.02
CA ILE A 56 12.42 21.23 11.27
C ILE A 56 12.67 22.72 10.98
N ILE A 57 13.58 23.02 10.06
CA ILE A 57 13.89 24.39 9.64
C ILE A 57 12.68 25.04 8.93
N PHE A 58 12.02 24.32 8.02
CA PHE A 58 10.81 24.80 7.36
C PHE A 58 9.65 25.02 8.32
N LEU A 59 9.49 24.16 9.31
CA LEU A 59 8.48 24.33 10.37
C LEU A 59 8.74 25.62 11.16
N ALA A 60 9.98 25.85 11.60
CA ALA A 60 10.35 27.07 12.31
C ALA A 60 10.18 28.33 11.44
N SER A 61 10.50 28.26 10.15
CA SER A 61 10.30 29.35 9.19
C SER A 61 8.82 29.71 9.02
N SER A 62 7.93 28.71 8.93
CA SER A 62 6.48 28.96 8.89
C SER A 62 5.92 29.53 10.19
N ALA A 63 6.45 29.13 11.35
CA ALA A 63 6.06 29.73 12.63
C ALA A 63 6.47 31.20 12.71
N ALA A 64 7.71 31.53 12.33
CA ALA A 64 8.16 32.92 12.22
C ALA A 64 7.35 33.71 11.19
N GLY A 65 6.94 33.06 10.08
CA GLY A 65 6.11 33.67 9.05
C GLY A 65 4.72 34.07 9.55
N ILE A 66 4.10 33.26 10.41
CA ILE A 66 2.83 33.64 11.07
C ILE A 66 3.02 34.89 11.93
N ILE A 67 4.09 34.96 12.71
CA ILE A 67 4.41 36.13 13.55
C ILE A 67 4.60 37.38 12.68
N ALA A 68 5.28 37.25 11.54
CA ALA A 68 5.49 38.35 10.59
C ALA A 68 4.18 38.84 9.97
N ILE A 69 3.27 37.93 9.60
CA ILE A 69 1.97 38.27 9.04
C ILE A 69 1.09 38.96 10.09
N LEU A 70 1.02 38.42 11.31
CA LEU A 70 0.21 39.00 12.41
C LEU A 70 0.72 40.38 12.83
N SER A 71 2.02 40.56 13.00
CA SER A 71 2.59 41.85 13.42
C SER A 71 2.53 42.92 12.32
N GLY A 72 2.70 42.51 11.06
CA GLY A 72 2.79 43.44 9.95
C GLY A 72 1.47 43.79 9.29
N LEU A 73 0.69 42.76 8.92
CA LEU A 73 -0.45 42.89 8.04
C LEU A 73 -1.73 43.28 8.79
N THR A 74 -1.86 42.91 10.07
CA THR A 74 -3.01 43.28 10.91
C THR A 74 -3.23 44.78 10.96
N SER A 75 -2.20 45.58 11.21
CA SER A 75 -2.36 47.04 11.24
C SER A 75 -2.70 47.62 9.86
N ARG A 76 -2.25 46.99 8.76
CA ARG A 76 -2.60 47.44 7.40
C ARG A 76 -4.08 47.24 7.11
N VAL A 77 -4.61 46.06 7.44
CA VAL A 77 -6.04 45.77 7.30
C VAL A 77 -6.86 46.70 8.20
N ILE A 78 -6.44 46.90 9.46
CA ILE A 78 -7.12 47.79 10.42
C ILE A 78 -7.10 49.24 9.93
N SER A 79 -5.98 49.72 9.39
CA SER A 79 -5.84 51.09 8.88
C SER A 79 -6.80 51.44 7.72
N GLY A 80 -7.33 50.42 7.03
CA GLY A 80 -8.34 50.61 6.00
C GLY A 80 -9.76 50.79 6.56
N VAL A 81 -9.99 50.53 7.85
CA VAL A 81 -11.32 50.54 8.48
C VAL A 81 -11.39 51.50 9.68
N THR A 82 -10.33 51.58 10.48
CA THR A 82 -10.26 52.36 11.72
C THR A 82 -8.86 52.92 11.97
N VAL A 83 -8.70 53.78 12.99
CA VAL A 83 -7.40 54.35 13.36
C VAL A 83 -6.51 53.27 13.97
N ASP A 84 -5.37 53.01 13.32
CA ASP A 84 -4.34 52.10 13.81
C ASP A 84 -3.62 52.68 15.04
N LEU A 85 -3.71 52.00 16.18
CA LEU A 85 -3.06 52.42 17.44
C LEU A 85 -1.54 52.56 17.32
N SER A 86 -0.89 51.80 16.43
CA SER A 86 0.55 51.94 16.21
C SER A 86 0.91 53.25 15.51
N SER A 87 -0.05 53.92 14.87
CA SER A 87 0.17 55.24 14.26
C SER A 87 0.17 56.38 15.27
N THR A 88 -0.39 56.18 16.48
CA THR A 88 -0.54 57.21 17.51
C THR A 88 0.27 56.92 18.76
N ILE A 89 0.52 55.65 19.10
CA ILE A 89 1.18 55.23 20.34
C ILE A 89 2.59 54.70 20.06
N SER A 90 3.61 55.43 20.53
CA SER A 90 5.02 55.16 20.23
C SER A 90 5.53 53.80 20.70
N TRP A 91 5.14 53.32 21.88
CA TRP A 91 5.62 52.01 22.36
C TRP A 91 5.03 50.86 21.53
N ILE A 92 3.78 50.98 21.06
CA ILE A 92 3.14 50.00 20.17
C ILE A 92 3.84 50.02 18.80
N CYS A 93 4.13 51.22 18.27
CA CYS A 93 4.90 51.37 17.03
C CYS A 93 6.26 50.66 17.09
N LYS A 94 7.03 50.91 18.17
CA LYS A 94 8.35 50.31 18.42
C LYS A 94 8.28 48.79 18.54
N LEU A 95 7.40 48.29 19.41
CA LEU A 95 7.26 46.84 19.65
C LEU A 95 6.80 46.10 18.39
N ARG A 96 5.81 46.65 17.68
CA ARG A 96 5.32 46.07 16.43
C ARG A 96 6.42 46.05 15.36
N GLY A 97 7.12 47.16 15.18
CA GLY A 97 8.25 47.26 14.26
C GLY A 97 9.31 46.21 14.58
N PHE A 98 9.71 46.10 15.85
CA PHE A 98 10.65 45.09 16.32
C PHE A 98 10.19 43.66 15.96
N ILE A 99 8.97 43.26 16.36
CA ILE A 99 8.46 41.92 16.09
C ILE A 99 8.41 41.62 14.59
N LEU A 100 7.92 42.57 13.77
CA LEU A 100 7.79 42.41 12.32
C LEU A 100 9.15 42.19 11.65
N TYR A 101 10.11 43.06 11.92
CA TYR A 101 11.41 43.02 11.27
C TYR A 101 12.23 41.80 11.74
N THR A 102 12.21 41.49 13.04
CA THR A 102 12.87 40.29 13.58
C THR A 102 12.26 39.01 13.00
N SER A 103 10.93 38.86 13.02
CA SER A 103 10.28 37.64 12.53
C SER A 103 10.50 37.42 11.02
N ARG A 104 10.49 38.48 10.22
CA ARG A 104 10.85 38.42 8.79
C ARG A 104 12.29 37.99 8.56
N ALA A 105 13.22 38.59 9.30
CA ALA A 105 14.62 38.20 9.23
C ALA A 105 14.79 36.71 9.55
N VAL A 106 14.17 36.23 10.63
CA VAL A 106 14.17 34.80 10.98
C VAL A 106 13.60 33.95 9.85
N THR A 107 12.45 34.30 9.28
CA THR A 107 11.85 33.55 8.16
C THR A 107 12.82 33.37 7.01
N PHE A 108 13.46 34.43 6.53
CA PHE A 108 14.36 34.38 5.36
C PHE A 108 15.70 33.70 5.66
N TRP A 109 16.30 33.99 6.81
CA TRP A 109 17.56 33.35 7.23
C TRP A 109 17.39 31.85 7.48
N LEU A 110 16.20 31.39 7.92
CA LEU A 110 15.91 29.97 8.03
C LEU A 110 15.80 29.27 6.66
N ILE A 111 15.29 29.94 5.62
CA ILE A 111 15.34 29.38 4.25
C ILE A 111 16.80 29.26 3.76
N MET A 112 17.66 30.22 4.11
CA MET A 112 19.09 30.12 3.85
C MET A 112 19.72 28.94 4.60
N LEU A 113 19.40 28.75 5.89
CA LEU A 113 19.87 27.60 6.66
C LEU A 113 19.40 26.26 6.05
N ALA A 114 18.19 26.21 5.50
CA ALA A 114 17.70 25.04 4.78
C ALA A 114 18.53 24.76 3.51
N ALA A 115 18.98 25.80 2.79
CA ALA A 115 19.89 25.65 1.66
C ALA A 115 21.27 25.10 2.07
N ILE A 116 21.82 25.57 3.19
CA ILE A 116 23.05 25.01 3.77
C ILE A 116 22.85 23.54 4.13
N ASP A 117 21.75 23.20 4.81
CA ASP A 117 21.46 21.82 5.21
C ASP A 117 21.36 20.87 3.99
N ARG A 118 20.72 21.31 2.90
CA ARG A 118 20.68 20.55 1.63
C ARG A 118 22.05 20.43 0.98
N TRP A 119 22.88 21.47 1.03
CA TRP A 119 24.25 21.42 0.54
C TRP A 119 25.11 20.43 1.33
N LEU A 120 25.04 20.46 2.66
CA LEU A 120 25.76 19.52 3.55
C LEU A 120 25.42 18.07 3.22
N LEU A 121 24.15 17.75 2.99
CA LEU A 121 23.74 16.40 2.57
C LEU A 121 24.23 15.99 1.18
N SER A 122 24.42 16.96 0.28
CA SER A 122 24.96 16.69 -1.06
C SER A 122 26.46 16.43 -1.07
N CYS A 123 27.18 16.79 0.00
CA CYS A 123 28.63 16.65 0.07
C CYS A 123 29.09 15.19 0.02
N ARG A 124 30.26 14.99 -0.60
CA ARG A 124 30.92 13.67 -0.69
C ARG A 124 31.55 13.23 0.63
N ASP A 125 32.00 14.18 1.42
CA ASP A 125 32.60 13.96 2.73
C ASP A 125 31.52 13.51 3.74
N ALA A 126 31.77 12.40 4.42
CA ALA A 126 30.85 11.83 5.42
C ALA A 126 30.71 12.70 6.66
N HIS A 127 31.78 13.36 7.11
CA HIS A 127 31.75 14.29 8.22
C HIS A 127 30.84 15.47 7.89
N ARG A 128 30.98 16.06 6.69
CA ARG A 128 30.11 17.17 6.25
C ARG A 128 28.63 16.75 6.14
N ARG A 129 28.34 15.55 5.66
CA ARG A 129 26.94 15.05 5.65
C ARG A 129 26.38 14.89 7.05
N ASN A 130 27.18 14.39 7.99
CA ASN A 130 26.76 14.20 9.38
C ASN A 130 26.49 15.53 10.11
N MET A 131 26.99 16.66 9.59
CA MET A 131 26.61 17.98 10.10
C MET A 131 25.15 18.32 9.83
N SER A 132 24.53 17.75 8.78
CA SER A 132 23.08 17.81 8.58
C SER A 132 22.40 16.89 9.58
N SER A 133 22.06 17.46 10.73
CA SER A 133 21.45 16.74 11.85
C SER A 133 20.41 17.63 12.54
N LYS A 134 19.44 17.00 13.21
CA LYS A 134 18.39 17.74 13.94
C LYS A 134 18.97 18.67 15.00
N SER A 135 19.99 18.20 15.73
CA SER A 135 20.65 18.99 16.78
C SER A 135 21.26 20.28 16.20
N ASN A 136 21.97 20.17 15.07
CA ASN A 136 22.55 21.33 14.42
C ASN A 136 21.49 22.25 13.79
N SER A 137 20.39 21.70 13.28
CA SER A 137 19.26 22.52 12.83
C SER A 137 18.65 23.33 13.98
N PHE A 138 18.42 22.73 15.15
CA PHE A 138 17.92 23.46 16.33
C PHE A 138 18.90 24.54 16.79
N ARG A 139 20.20 24.23 16.86
CA ARG A 139 21.25 25.22 17.20
C ARG A 139 21.25 26.38 16.19
N GLY A 140 21.16 26.08 14.89
CA GLY A 140 21.09 27.09 13.84
C GLY A 140 19.85 27.98 13.95
N ILE A 141 18.68 27.39 14.24
CA ILE A 141 17.44 28.15 14.48
C ILE A 141 17.61 29.12 15.65
N ILE A 142 18.17 28.67 16.77
CA ILE A 142 18.42 29.49 17.95
C ILE A 142 19.38 30.64 17.62
N ILE A 143 20.51 30.34 16.98
CA ILE A 143 21.51 31.34 16.60
C ILE A 143 20.91 32.41 15.69
N ILE A 144 20.20 32.01 14.63
CA ILE A 144 19.56 32.95 13.70
C ILE A 144 18.52 33.82 14.42
N THR A 145 17.76 33.24 15.33
CA THR A 145 16.74 33.97 16.11
C THR A 145 17.39 35.02 17.00
N VAL A 146 18.44 34.64 17.75
CA VAL A 146 19.18 35.55 18.64
C VAL A 146 19.85 36.67 17.84
N LEU A 147 20.56 36.35 16.76
CA LEU A 147 21.19 37.36 15.90
C LEU A 147 20.15 38.32 15.29
N SER A 148 18.99 37.80 14.87
CA SER A 148 17.90 38.63 14.35
C SER A 148 17.30 39.56 15.41
N ILE A 149 17.23 39.13 16.67
CA ILE A 149 16.81 39.96 17.81
C ILE A 149 17.83 41.07 18.05
N LEU A 150 19.13 40.74 18.10
CA LEU A 150 20.19 41.70 18.36
C LEU A 150 20.26 42.78 17.28
N ILE A 151 20.26 42.40 16.00
CA ILE A 151 20.32 43.32 14.87
C ILE A 151 19.15 44.32 14.86
N HIS A 152 17.95 43.87 15.24
CA HIS A 152 16.74 44.70 15.18
C HIS A 152 16.41 45.39 16.51
N SER A 153 17.19 45.17 17.57
CA SER A 153 17.02 45.85 18.86
C SER A 153 17.08 47.39 18.74
N GLN A 154 17.85 47.90 17.76
CA GLN A 154 17.91 49.32 17.44
C GLN A 154 16.54 49.96 17.12
N LEU A 155 15.54 49.16 16.71
CA LEU A 155 14.22 49.67 16.34
C LEU A 155 13.48 50.29 17.53
N PHE A 156 13.77 49.86 18.77
CA PHE A 156 13.22 50.51 19.97
C PHE A 156 13.66 51.97 20.11
N TYR A 157 14.85 52.30 19.61
CA TYR A 157 15.34 53.67 19.58
C TYR A 157 14.88 54.40 18.32
N CYS A 158 14.88 53.72 17.18
CA CYS A 158 14.74 54.37 15.88
C CYS A 158 13.32 54.62 15.40
N PHE A 159 12.33 53.83 15.83
CA PHE A 159 10.94 54.01 15.43
C PHE A 159 10.22 54.99 16.35
N GLU A 160 9.33 55.81 15.81
CA GLU A 160 8.46 56.71 16.57
C GLU A 160 7.08 56.79 15.89
N ALA A 161 6.02 57.00 16.68
CA ALA A 161 4.66 57.17 16.17
C ALA A 161 4.37 58.65 15.87
N ASN A 162 3.24 58.91 15.21
CA ASN A 162 2.75 60.24 14.88
C ASN A 162 3.73 61.11 14.07
N LEU A 163 4.56 60.50 13.23
CA LEU A 163 5.46 61.22 12.33
C LEU A 163 4.70 61.82 11.15
N VAL A 164 5.04 63.06 10.80
CA VAL A 164 4.54 63.81 9.63
C VAL A 164 5.61 63.73 8.53
N ASP A 165 5.23 63.81 7.25
CA ASP A 165 6.13 63.79 6.09
C ASP A 165 6.99 62.51 5.92
N THR A 166 6.51 61.39 6.47
CA THR A 166 7.10 60.06 6.28
C THR A 166 6.12 59.11 5.59
N PRO A 167 6.57 58.01 4.95
CA PRO A 167 5.69 57.08 4.24
C PRO A 167 4.60 56.45 5.13
N LEU A 168 4.86 56.33 6.43
CA LEU A 168 3.95 55.77 7.42
C LEU A 168 4.01 56.61 8.70
N LYS A 169 2.89 56.79 9.40
CA LYS A 169 2.85 57.51 10.69
C LYS A 169 3.70 56.85 11.80
N CYS A 170 3.93 55.55 11.69
CA CYS A 170 4.87 54.78 12.52
C CYS A 170 6.08 54.44 11.66
N TYR A 171 7.18 55.19 11.85
CA TYR A 171 8.35 55.08 10.98
C TYR A 171 9.63 55.51 11.71
N THR A 172 10.76 55.48 11.01
CA THR A 172 12.05 55.91 11.57
C THR A 172 12.08 57.43 11.80
N LYS A 173 12.47 57.86 13.00
CA LYS A 173 12.36 59.26 13.47
C LYS A 173 13.32 60.26 12.83
N ASN A 174 14.47 59.80 12.33
CA ASN A 174 15.50 60.66 11.73
C ASN A 174 16.21 59.95 10.57
N ILE A 175 17.04 60.69 9.83
CA ILE A 175 17.68 60.19 8.61
C ILE A 175 18.70 59.08 8.91
N GLU A 176 19.42 59.16 10.04
CA GLU A 176 20.39 58.14 10.47
C GLU A 176 19.70 56.80 10.74
N CYS A 177 18.60 56.84 11.50
CA CYS A 177 17.77 55.67 11.75
C CYS A 177 17.16 55.10 10.47
N ARG A 178 16.76 55.97 9.53
CA ARG A 178 16.25 55.54 8.24
C ARG A 178 17.34 54.80 7.44
N LEU A 179 18.53 55.38 7.32
CA LEU A 179 19.68 54.77 6.63
C LEU A 179 20.03 53.42 7.26
N MET A 180 20.17 53.37 8.58
CA MET A 180 20.50 52.14 9.29
C MET A 180 19.44 51.06 9.06
N ASN A 181 18.16 51.37 9.20
CA ASN A 181 17.07 50.42 9.00
C ASN A 181 16.96 49.95 7.55
N ASP A 182 17.01 50.89 6.59
CA ASP A 182 16.80 50.59 5.17
C ASP A 182 17.99 49.77 4.61
N LEU A 183 19.24 50.10 4.98
CA LEU A 183 20.42 49.33 4.59
C LEU A 183 20.48 47.97 5.27
N THR A 184 20.17 47.89 6.57
CA THR A 184 20.12 46.61 7.29
C THR A 184 19.09 45.68 6.65
N PHE A 185 17.90 46.20 6.36
CA PHE A 185 16.85 45.38 5.78
C PHE A 185 17.15 44.97 4.32
N ALA A 186 17.62 45.90 3.48
CA ALA A 186 17.96 45.58 2.10
C ALA A 186 19.14 44.60 2.01
N ILE A 187 20.24 44.89 2.71
CA ILE A 187 21.49 44.14 2.58
C ILE A 187 21.47 42.87 3.43
N ILE A 188 21.19 42.99 4.73
CA ILE A 188 21.32 41.87 5.68
C ILE A 188 20.09 40.96 5.67
N VAL A 189 18.88 41.50 5.52
CA VAL A 189 17.66 40.68 5.58
C VAL A 189 17.28 40.08 4.22
N ILE A 190 17.51 40.79 3.12
CA ILE A 190 17.12 40.32 1.77
C ILE A 190 18.31 39.85 0.95
N LEU A 191 19.24 40.75 0.59
CA LEU A 191 20.27 40.44 -0.42
C LEU A 191 21.26 39.37 0.05
N LEU A 192 21.78 39.47 1.27
CA LEU A 192 22.76 38.53 1.79
C LEU A 192 22.21 37.08 1.89
N PRO A 193 21.03 36.82 2.48
CA PRO A 193 20.43 35.49 2.45
C PRO A 193 20.22 34.96 1.03
N LEU A 194 19.73 35.79 0.11
CA LEU A 194 19.50 35.36 -1.28
C LEU A 194 20.80 35.00 -1.99
N ILE A 195 21.86 35.80 -1.83
CA ILE A 195 23.19 35.51 -2.40
C ILE A 195 23.72 34.19 -1.84
N LEU A 196 23.65 33.98 -0.53
CA LEU A 196 24.10 32.74 0.10
C LEU A 196 23.28 31.53 -0.36
N ILE A 197 21.95 31.67 -0.47
CA ILE A 197 21.07 30.63 -1.00
C ILE A 197 21.48 30.26 -2.43
N LEU A 198 21.77 31.23 -3.29
CA LEU A 198 22.21 30.97 -4.67
C LEU A 198 23.55 30.22 -4.70
N ILE A 199 24.50 30.61 -3.85
CA ILE A 199 25.81 29.94 -3.72
C ILE A 199 25.62 28.48 -3.29
N PHE A 200 24.95 28.24 -2.16
CA PHE A 200 24.75 26.89 -1.65
C PHE A 200 23.85 26.04 -2.54
N GLY A 201 22.85 26.65 -3.19
CA GLY A 201 22.00 26.01 -4.19
C GLY A 201 22.81 25.54 -5.40
N TRP A 202 23.68 26.39 -5.94
CA TRP A 202 24.58 26.04 -7.03
C TRP A 202 25.53 24.90 -6.65
N MET A 203 26.17 24.98 -5.48
CA MET A 203 27.04 23.92 -4.96
C MET A 203 26.29 22.59 -4.80
N THR A 204 25.04 22.63 -4.35
CA THR A 204 24.19 21.43 -4.22
C THR A 204 23.91 20.77 -5.57
N ILE A 205 23.63 21.57 -6.62
CA ILE A 205 23.43 21.08 -7.98
C ILE A 205 24.70 20.44 -8.53
N LEU A 206 25.86 21.10 -8.36
CA LEU A 206 27.16 20.59 -8.80
C LEU A 206 27.48 19.23 -8.16
N ASN A 207 27.34 19.13 -6.84
CA ASN A 207 27.57 17.88 -6.11
C ASN A 207 26.61 16.76 -6.56
N THR A 208 25.34 17.08 -6.77
CA THR A 208 24.32 16.11 -7.17
C THR A 208 24.55 15.60 -8.60
N ARG A 209 24.91 16.47 -9.55
CA ARG A 209 25.27 16.09 -10.93
C ARG A 209 26.52 15.22 -10.94
N SER A 210 27.54 15.60 -10.18
CA SER A 210 28.78 14.84 -10.09
C SER A 210 28.60 13.44 -9.49
N THR A 211 27.70 13.27 -8.53
CA THR A 211 27.32 11.95 -7.99
C THR A 211 26.46 11.15 -8.97
N ARG A 212 25.63 11.80 -9.80
CA ARG A 212 24.80 11.13 -10.83
C ARG A 212 25.65 10.56 -11.97
N ASN A 213 26.65 11.31 -12.45
CA ASN A 213 27.55 10.89 -13.54
C ASN A 213 28.52 9.75 -13.14
N ARG A 214 28.58 9.38 -11.86
CA ARG A 214 29.38 8.23 -11.36
C ARG A 214 28.55 6.98 -11.13
N VAL A 215 27.23 7.10 -11.20
CA VAL A 215 26.27 5.98 -11.10
C VAL A 215 25.67 5.76 -12.49
N GLU A 216 26.54 5.62 -13.50
CA GLU A 216 26.21 4.80 -14.66
C GLU A 216 26.28 3.32 -14.23
N PRO A 217 25.46 2.42 -14.81
CA PRO A 217 25.47 1.02 -14.38
C PRO A 217 26.82 0.40 -14.73
N MET A 218 27.64 0.12 -13.70
CA MET A 218 28.69 -0.88 -13.82
C MET A 218 27.99 -2.22 -14.09
N THR A 219 27.84 -2.58 -15.36
CA THR A 219 27.54 -3.93 -15.82
C THR A 219 28.81 -4.77 -15.71
N ILE A 220 29.22 -5.12 -14.49
CA ILE A 220 30.28 -6.11 -14.24
C ILE A 220 29.88 -6.98 -13.03
N ILE A 221 29.49 -8.22 -13.34
CA ILE A 221 29.57 -9.48 -12.58
C ILE A 221 28.66 -9.67 -11.34
N ASN A 222 27.61 -10.50 -11.55
CA ASN A 222 27.08 -11.58 -10.69
C ASN A 222 27.04 -11.45 -9.15
N GLN A 223 26.58 -10.32 -8.58
CA GLN A 223 25.91 -10.35 -7.27
C GLN A 223 24.83 -9.26 -7.17
N PRO A 224 23.54 -9.60 -6.91
CA PRO A 224 22.55 -8.58 -6.60
C PRO A 224 22.79 -8.09 -5.17
N ILE A 225 23.61 -7.05 -5.01
CA ILE A 225 23.69 -6.31 -3.75
C ILE A 225 22.28 -5.74 -3.49
N LYS A 226 21.57 -6.32 -2.50
CA LYS A 226 20.29 -5.83 -1.98
C LYS A 226 20.48 -4.42 -1.41
N ILE A 227 20.45 -3.39 -2.26
CA ILE A 227 20.37 -2.00 -1.80
C ILE A 227 19.03 -1.86 -1.08
N SER A 228 19.08 -1.63 0.24
CA SER A 228 17.87 -1.58 1.07
C SER A 228 16.84 -0.60 0.50
N THR A 229 15.58 -1.04 0.44
CA THR A 229 14.42 -0.25 0.02
C THR A 229 14.31 1.07 0.80
N THR A 230 14.81 1.10 2.05
CA THR A 230 14.95 2.27 2.92
C THR A 230 15.88 3.34 2.35
N LYS A 231 17.07 2.96 1.85
CA LYS A 231 18.01 3.91 1.21
C LYS A 231 17.43 4.50 -0.08
N LYS A 232 16.71 3.70 -0.87
CA LYS A 232 16.02 4.17 -2.10
C LYS A 232 14.88 5.15 -1.80
N ARG A 233 14.15 4.97 -0.69
CA ARG A 233 13.05 5.84 -0.23
C ARG A 233 13.54 7.16 0.39
N SER A 234 14.63 7.14 1.17
CA SER A 234 15.27 8.36 1.69
C SER A 234 15.74 9.25 0.53
N LYS A 235 16.44 8.67 -0.45
CA LYS A 235 16.95 9.41 -1.62
C LYS A 235 15.84 10.10 -2.43
N LYS A 236 14.67 9.46 -2.58
CA LYS A 236 13.50 10.08 -3.23
C LYS A 236 12.90 11.23 -2.41
N THR A 237 12.90 11.12 -1.08
CA THR A 237 12.35 12.16 -0.19
C THR A 237 13.26 13.40 -0.20
N ASP A 238 14.58 13.21 -0.12
CA ASP A 238 15.54 14.31 -0.18
C ASP A 238 15.52 15.04 -1.53
N GLN A 239 15.34 14.32 -2.64
CA GLN A 239 15.16 14.92 -3.96
C GLN A 239 13.91 15.80 -4.03
N ARG A 240 12.80 15.41 -3.40
CA ARG A 240 11.57 16.21 -3.38
C ARG A 240 11.70 17.45 -2.50
N LEU A 241 12.35 17.32 -1.34
CA LEU A 241 12.66 18.47 -0.46
C LEU A 241 13.58 19.48 -1.15
N LEU A 242 14.54 19.01 -1.96
CA LEU A 242 15.39 19.88 -2.78
C LEU A 242 14.58 20.66 -3.82
N ILE A 243 13.65 19.99 -4.52
CA ILE A 243 12.78 20.64 -5.51
C ILE A 243 11.88 21.69 -4.83
N MET A 244 11.28 21.35 -3.69
CA MET A 244 10.47 22.29 -2.90
C MET A 244 11.27 23.54 -2.53
N LEU A 245 12.49 23.35 -1.99
CA LEU A 245 13.36 24.46 -1.65
C LEU A 245 13.71 25.32 -2.87
N PHE A 246 14.06 24.70 -4.00
CA PHE A 246 14.42 25.43 -5.21
C PHE A 246 13.27 26.32 -5.72
N VAL A 247 12.05 25.81 -5.75
CA VAL A 247 10.87 26.58 -6.15
C VAL A 247 10.61 27.71 -5.15
N GLN A 248 10.71 27.45 -3.84
CA GLN A 248 10.56 28.47 -2.82
C GLN A 248 11.56 29.62 -2.98
N VAL A 249 12.82 29.31 -3.32
CA VAL A 249 13.88 30.31 -3.51
C VAL A 249 13.59 31.23 -4.70
N ILE A 250 13.12 30.69 -5.82
CA ILE A 250 12.76 31.49 -7.00
C ILE A 250 11.68 32.51 -6.64
N PHE A 251 10.59 32.05 -6.03
CA PHE A 251 9.50 32.95 -5.65
C PHE A 251 9.91 33.90 -4.52
N LEU A 252 10.75 33.47 -3.57
CA LEU A 252 11.26 34.34 -2.51
C LEU A 252 12.03 35.50 -3.14
N ALA A 253 12.97 35.22 -4.04
CA ALA A 253 13.73 36.24 -4.76
C ALA A 253 12.79 37.18 -5.54
N LEU A 254 11.88 36.62 -6.35
CA LEU A 254 10.92 37.39 -7.15
C LEU A 254 10.13 38.40 -6.32
N PHE A 255 9.67 37.99 -5.14
CA PHE A 255 8.78 38.80 -4.32
C PHE A 255 9.49 39.66 -3.27
N THR A 256 10.77 39.43 -2.96
CA THR A 256 11.52 40.26 -1.98
C THR A 256 12.52 41.23 -2.61
N LEU A 257 13.09 40.93 -3.79
CA LEU A 257 14.01 41.84 -4.47
C LEU A 257 13.44 43.24 -4.72
N PRO A 258 12.17 43.40 -5.16
CA PRO A 258 11.60 44.74 -5.41
C PRO A 258 11.70 45.67 -4.19
N LEU A 259 11.50 45.13 -2.97
CA LEU A 259 11.58 45.93 -1.75
C LEU A 259 13.02 46.31 -1.40
N ALA A 260 13.99 45.42 -1.60
CA ALA A 260 15.40 45.75 -1.39
C ALA A 260 15.87 46.84 -2.35
N LEU A 261 15.51 46.72 -3.64
CA LEU A 261 15.83 47.74 -4.66
C LEU A 261 15.18 49.07 -4.34
N GLN A 262 13.90 49.08 -3.94
CA GLN A 262 13.21 50.30 -3.55
C GLN A 262 13.88 50.97 -2.34
N LYS A 263 14.31 50.20 -1.33
CA LYS A 263 14.99 50.72 -0.13
C LYS A 263 16.36 51.33 -0.45
N LEU A 264 17.12 50.69 -1.34
CA LEU A 264 18.39 51.22 -1.84
C LEU A 264 18.18 52.50 -2.66
N TYR A 265 17.20 52.50 -3.58
CA TYR A 265 16.84 53.69 -4.35
C TYR A 265 16.42 54.86 -3.43
N ALA A 266 15.55 54.59 -2.46
CA ALA A 266 15.09 55.58 -1.49
C ALA A 266 16.24 56.15 -0.65
N THR A 267 17.27 55.34 -0.38
CA THR A 267 18.50 55.73 0.33
C THR A 267 19.41 56.60 -0.54
N PHE A 268 19.71 56.16 -1.76
CA PHE A 268 20.63 56.89 -2.66
C PHE A 268 20.05 58.19 -3.21
N THR A 269 18.72 58.35 -3.17
CA THR A 269 18.03 59.56 -3.65
C THR A 269 17.53 60.46 -2.52
N LEU A 270 17.97 60.25 -1.26
CA LEU A 270 17.53 61.01 -0.09
C LEU A 270 17.71 62.53 -0.24
N ASN A 271 18.81 62.96 -0.84
CA ASN A 271 19.18 64.38 -0.96
C ASN A 271 18.70 65.01 -2.28
N ILE A 272 17.98 64.24 -3.11
CA ILE A 272 17.45 64.74 -4.38
C ILE A 272 16.06 65.32 -4.10
N PRO A 273 15.79 66.60 -4.40
CA PRO A 273 14.47 67.18 -4.20
C PRO A 273 13.44 66.52 -5.11
N LYS A 274 12.27 66.17 -4.57
CA LYS A 274 11.21 65.42 -5.27
C LYS A 274 9.90 66.21 -5.28
N SER A 275 9.15 66.14 -6.37
CA SER A 275 7.80 66.71 -6.45
C SER A 275 6.81 65.90 -5.62
N THR A 276 5.68 66.49 -5.24
CA THR A 276 4.59 65.78 -4.52
C THR A 276 4.08 64.57 -5.29
N LEU A 277 3.99 64.67 -6.62
CA LEU A 277 3.61 63.55 -7.48
C LEU A 277 4.66 62.43 -7.42
N GLN A 278 5.95 62.78 -7.53
CA GLN A 278 7.03 61.79 -7.46
C GLN A 278 7.06 61.07 -6.11
N MET A 279 6.92 61.79 -4.99
CA MET A 279 6.82 61.17 -3.66
C MET A 279 5.63 60.22 -3.56
N THR A 280 4.49 60.58 -4.16
CA THR A 280 3.29 59.73 -4.17
C THR A 280 3.50 58.45 -5.01
N ILE A 281 4.17 58.54 -6.15
CA ILE A 281 4.52 57.39 -6.99
C ILE A 281 5.51 56.47 -6.26
N GLU A 282 6.52 57.03 -5.60
CA GLU A 282 7.51 56.26 -4.85
C GLU A 282 6.90 55.54 -3.65
N ASP A 283 5.97 56.16 -2.93
CA ASP A 283 5.20 55.49 -1.86
C ASP A 283 4.34 54.37 -2.44
N PHE A 284 3.66 54.60 -3.57
CA PHE A 284 2.89 53.56 -4.24
C PHE A 284 3.75 52.32 -4.60
N ILE A 285 4.93 52.53 -5.17
CA ILE A 285 5.89 51.45 -5.49
C ILE A 285 6.38 50.75 -4.21
N TYR A 286 6.71 51.51 -3.16
CA TYR A 286 7.11 50.96 -1.87
C TYR A 286 6.05 50.02 -1.30
N GLN A 287 4.78 50.42 -1.35
CA GLN A 287 3.69 49.65 -0.79
C GLN A 287 3.43 48.36 -1.56
N ILE A 288 3.48 48.41 -2.90
CA ILE A 288 3.41 47.20 -3.74
C ILE A 288 4.57 46.25 -3.39
N ALA A 289 5.80 46.75 -3.39
CA ALA A 289 6.99 45.96 -3.08
C ALA A 289 6.91 45.34 -1.67
N LEU A 290 6.38 46.09 -0.70
CA LEU A 290 6.18 45.61 0.66
C LEU A 290 5.09 44.53 0.75
N ILE A 291 4.02 44.63 -0.02
CA ILE A 291 2.99 43.59 -0.07
C ILE A 291 3.52 42.30 -0.70
N CYS A 292 4.35 42.39 -1.74
CA CYS A 292 5.03 41.23 -2.31
C CYS A 292 5.81 40.44 -1.24
N THR A 293 6.47 41.12 -0.29
CA THR A 293 7.20 40.42 0.78
C THR A 293 6.28 39.66 1.77
N TYR A 294 5.05 40.14 1.99
CA TYR A 294 4.07 39.38 2.76
C TYR A 294 3.56 38.17 1.97
N PHE A 295 3.36 38.31 0.67
CA PHE A 295 3.02 37.19 -0.21
C PHE A 295 4.10 36.09 -0.20
N ALA A 296 5.38 36.49 -0.23
CA ALA A 296 6.52 35.58 -0.07
C ALA A 296 6.48 34.79 1.25
N THR A 297 5.95 35.40 2.31
CA THR A 297 5.79 34.78 3.63
C THR A 297 4.56 33.87 3.71
N ALA A 298 3.54 34.11 2.87
CA ALA A 298 2.27 33.36 2.84
C ALA A 298 2.30 32.10 1.95
N MET A 299 3.13 32.08 0.91
CA MET A 299 3.17 31.01 -0.08
C MET A 299 3.80 29.64 0.30
N PRO A 300 4.59 29.45 1.38
CA PRO A 300 5.36 28.21 1.60
C PRO A 300 4.54 26.91 1.53
N PHE A 301 3.35 26.88 2.13
CA PHE A 301 2.46 25.71 2.08
C PHE A 301 2.03 25.31 0.67
N TYR A 302 1.63 26.30 -0.13
CA TYR A 302 1.09 26.07 -1.46
C TYR A 302 2.18 25.58 -2.40
N ILE A 303 3.37 26.18 -2.31
CA ILE A 303 4.55 25.70 -3.03
C ILE A 303 4.89 24.28 -2.57
N ASN A 304 4.92 24.02 -1.27
CA ASN A 304 5.24 22.70 -0.72
C ASN A 304 4.27 21.62 -1.17
N THR A 305 2.99 21.95 -1.28
CA THR A 305 1.93 21.03 -1.71
C THR A 305 2.00 20.72 -3.21
N LEU A 306 2.27 21.74 -4.04
CA LEU A 306 2.37 21.59 -5.49
C LEU A 306 3.67 20.89 -5.90
N SER A 307 4.79 21.24 -5.27
CA SER A 307 6.13 20.75 -5.63
C SER A 307 6.59 19.50 -4.84
N GLY A 308 6.02 19.24 -3.66
CA GLY A 308 6.40 18.12 -2.77
C GLY A 308 5.92 16.73 -3.21
N GLY A 309 5.09 16.64 -4.25
CA GLY A 309 4.66 15.40 -4.88
C GLY A 309 3.88 14.45 -3.95
N TYR A 310 4.01 13.14 -4.16
CA TYR A 310 3.27 12.11 -3.42
C TYR A 310 3.52 12.16 -1.90
N VAL A 311 4.72 12.54 -1.44
CA VAL A 311 5.08 12.54 -0.01
C VAL A 311 4.27 13.58 0.76
N PHE A 312 4.23 14.82 0.28
CA PHE A 312 3.49 15.90 0.94
C PHE A 312 1.97 15.72 0.81
N ARG A 313 1.49 15.26 -0.36
CA ARG A 313 0.06 14.95 -0.57
C ARG A 313 -0.40 13.79 0.32
N LYS A 314 0.39 12.72 0.48
CA LYS A 314 0.09 11.62 1.41
C LYS A 314 0.02 12.09 2.86
N ALA A 315 0.96 12.94 3.27
CA ALA A 315 0.94 13.55 4.60
C ALA A 315 -0.35 14.38 4.82
N MET A 316 -0.76 15.17 3.84
CA MET A 316 -2.06 15.87 3.86
C MET A 316 -3.25 14.92 3.99
N TYR A 317 -3.31 13.86 3.19
CA TYR A 317 -4.39 12.87 3.28
C TYR A 317 -4.44 12.20 4.65
N THR A 318 -3.28 11.90 5.24
CA THR A 318 -3.18 11.32 6.58
C THR A 318 -3.70 12.29 7.65
N LEU A 319 -3.34 13.57 7.55
CA LEU A 319 -3.84 14.63 8.44
C LEU A 319 -5.36 14.80 8.30
N LYS A 320 -5.87 14.88 7.07
CA LYS A 320 -7.32 14.97 6.78
C LYS A 320 -8.07 13.82 7.42
N ASN A 321 -7.60 12.58 7.22
CA ASN A 321 -8.25 11.40 7.79
C ASN A 321 -8.20 11.42 9.33
N SER A 322 -7.08 11.83 9.91
CA SER A 322 -6.94 11.94 11.38
C SER A 322 -7.90 12.99 11.96
N ILE A 323 -8.03 14.15 11.30
CA ILE A 323 -8.98 15.21 11.72
C ILE A 323 -10.42 14.74 11.56
N ILE A 324 -10.77 14.07 10.45
CA ILE A 324 -12.11 13.52 10.26
C ILE A 324 -12.44 12.53 11.37
N GLN A 325 -11.50 11.65 11.75
CA GLN A 325 -11.70 10.73 12.86
C GLN A 325 -11.89 11.46 14.19
N ILE A 326 -11.10 12.50 14.47
CA ILE A 326 -11.25 13.33 15.69
C ILE A 326 -12.61 14.05 15.70
N VAL A 327 -13.01 14.66 14.58
CA VAL A 327 -14.29 15.39 14.47
C VAL A 327 -15.47 14.43 14.60
N ILE A 328 -15.43 13.26 13.96
CA ILE A 328 -16.44 12.22 14.13
C ILE A 328 -16.50 11.78 15.61
N SER A 329 -15.34 11.56 16.25
CA SER A 329 -15.28 11.16 17.66
C SER A 329 -15.80 12.23 18.62
N THR A 330 -15.59 13.52 18.30
CA THR A 330 -16.04 14.65 19.15
C THR A 330 -17.51 14.96 18.92
N ALA A 331 -18.02 14.81 17.70
CA ALA A 331 -19.42 15.05 17.37
C ALA A 331 -20.37 13.94 17.84
N GLN A 332 -19.87 12.73 18.09
CA GLN A 332 -20.71 11.59 18.46
C GLN A 332 -20.70 11.21 19.95
N ASN A 333 -19.95 11.89 20.83
CA ASN A 333 -19.79 11.52 22.25
C ASN A 333 -19.43 10.03 22.47
N ASN A 334 -18.97 9.33 21.43
CA ASN A 334 -18.66 7.92 21.47
C ASN A 334 -17.23 7.77 21.96
N THR A 335 -17.07 7.30 23.20
CA THR A 335 -15.81 6.70 23.64
C THR A 335 -15.53 5.49 22.76
N TYR A 336 -14.48 5.55 21.94
CA TYR A 336 -13.96 4.38 21.22
C TYR A 336 -13.86 3.19 22.19
N PRO A 337 -14.28 1.98 21.77
CA PRO A 337 -14.52 1.50 20.39
C PRO A 337 -15.93 1.76 19.82
N LEU A 338 -16.05 1.97 18.50
CA LEU A 338 -17.29 2.29 17.75
C LEU A 338 -18.13 1.07 17.30
N GLY A 339 -17.55 -0.13 17.28
CA GLY A 339 -18.25 -1.34 16.87
C GLY A 339 -19.32 -1.78 17.87
N THR A 340 -20.25 -2.62 17.42
CA THR A 340 -21.33 -3.13 18.26
C THR A 340 -21.04 -4.55 18.71
N VAL A 341 -21.42 -4.89 19.94
CA VAL A 341 -21.39 -6.28 20.42
C VAL A 341 -22.80 -6.85 20.33
N HIS A 342 -22.94 -7.97 19.63
CA HIS A 342 -24.19 -8.74 19.57
C HIS A 342 -23.91 -10.24 19.43
N SER A 343 -24.91 -11.07 19.65
CA SER A 343 -24.76 -12.52 19.58
C SER A 343 -25.10 -13.06 18.18
N VAL A 344 -24.42 -14.11 17.75
CA VAL A 344 -24.66 -14.83 16.47
C VAL A 344 -24.93 -16.31 16.72
N GLY A 345 -25.56 -16.99 15.76
CA GLY A 345 -25.91 -18.41 15.86
C GLY A 345 -27.05 -18.67 16.86
N SER A 346 -26.88 -19.67 17.72
CA SER A 346 -27.82 -20.02 18.81
C SER A 346 -27.92 -18.95 19.92
N GLY A 347 -27.20 -17.83 19.81
CA GLY A 347 -27.23 -16.73 20.77
C GLY A 347 -26.17 -16.82 21.88
N ASP A 348 -25.33 -17.85 21.87
CA ASP A 348 -24.30 -18.12 22.90
C ASP A 348 -22.90 -17.58 22.54
N LEU A 349 -22.72 -17.02 21.33
CA LEU A 349 -21.45 -16.48 20.85
C LEU A 349 -21.59 -14.98 20.56
N ASN A 350 -20.97 -14.17 21.41
CA ASN A 350 -20.86 -12.73 21.18
C ASN A 350 -19.81 -12.43 20.13
N VAL A 351 -20.08 -11.45 19.27
CA VAL A 351 -19.13 -10.91 18.29
C VAL A 351 -19.05 -9.40 18.45
N TYR A 352 -17.84 -8.86 18.34
CA TYR A 352 -17.63 -7.44 18.11
C TYR A 352 -17.65 -7.20 16.60
N ASP A 353 -18.67 -6.51 16.11
CA ASP A 353 -18.95 -6.27 14.70
C ASP A 353 -18.71 -4.82 14.33
N VAL A 354 -17.91 -4.63 13.28
CA VAL A 354 -17.61 -3.34 12.69
C VAL A 354 -17.91 -3.34 11.20
N VAL A 355 -18.72 -2.39 10.77
CA VAL A 355 -19.09 -2.17 9.36
C VAL A 355 -18.29 -0.98 8.81
N GLY A 356 -17.41 -1.22 7.84
CA GLY A 356 -16.51 -0.20 7.27
C GLY A 356 -17.16 0.88 6.39
N ASP A 357 -18.39 0.66 5.92
CA ASP A 357 -19.26 1.61 5.21
C ASP A 357 -20.69 1.02 5.05
N SER A 358 -21.74 1.85 5.06
CA SER A 358 -23.12 1.39 4.80
C SER A 358 -23.32 0.91 3.35
N GLU A 359 -22.45 1.32 2.42
CA GLU A 359 -22.45 0.86 1.02
C GLU A 359 -21.71 -0.49 0.81
N THR A 360 -21.09 -1.08 1.84
CA THR A 360 -20.19 -2.26 1.73
C THR A 360 -20.82 -3.52 1.15
N LYS A 361 -22.15 -3.62 1.08
CA LYS A 361 -22.85 -4.71 0.36
C LYS A 361 -22.64 -4.69 -1.16
N THR A 362 -22.14 -3.59 -1.77
CA THR A 362 -22.29 -3.38 -3.22
C THR A 362 -21.01 -3.46 -4.07
N LYS A 363 -19.79 -3.53 -3.50
CA LYS A 363 -18.54 -3.49 -4.31
C LYS A 363 -17.58 -4.68 -4.21
N ASN A 364 -17.44 -5.36 -3.06
CA ASN A 364 -16.38 -6.38 -2.91
C ASN A 364 -16.83 -7.73 -2.27
N ASN A 365 -17.97 -7.82 -1.58
CA ASN A 365 -18.44 -9.02 -0.86
C ASN A 365 -17.38 -9.71 0.04
N VAL A 366 -16.45 -8.94 0.61
CA VAL A 366 -15.37 -9.43 1.50
C VAL A 366 -15.69 -9.13 2.97
N ALA A 367 -15.50 -10.13 3.83
CA ALA A 367 -15.51 -9.98 5.29
C ALA A 367 -14.26 -10.61 5.91
N MET A 368 -13.86 -10.13 7.09
CA MET A 368 -12.75 -10.70 7.86
C MET A 368 -13.18 -11.09 9.26
N ILE A 369 -12.74 -12.26 9.72
CA ILE A 369 -12.89 -12.69 11.10
C ILE A 369 -11.56 -12.48 11.82
N VAL A 370 -11.59 -11.79 12.95
CA VAL A 370 -10.40 -11.49 13.78
C VAL A 370 -10.37 -12.40 15.00
N LEU A 371 -9.25 -13.09 15.18
CA LEU A 371 -8.93 -13.93 16.33
C LEU A 371 -7.91 -13.18 17.21
N TYR A 372 -8.37 -12.71 18.37
CA TYR A 372 -7.56 -11.94 19.30
C TYR A 372 -6.45 -12.78 19.98
N ASP A 373 -5.54 -12.10 20.67
CA ASP A 373 -4.47 -12.76 21.44
C ASP A 373 -4.94 -13.20 22.83
N ILE A 374 -4.03 -13.80 23.62
CA ILE A 374 -4.36 -14.34 24.95
C ILE A 374 -4.94 -13.31 25.95
N ARG A 375 -4.87 -12.00 25.66
CA ARG A 375 -5.48 -10.95 26.50
C ARG A 375 -6.99 -10.84 26.33
N GLY A 376 -7.59 -11.54 25.37
CA GLY A 376 -9.03 -11.76 25.28
C GLY A 376 -9.82 -10.71 24.49
N PHE A 377 -11.14 -10.84 24.55
CA PHE A 377 -12.12 -10.13 23.71
C PHE A 377 -12.29 -8.63 24.04
N ASN A 378 -12.12 -8.26 25.31
CA ASN A 378 -12.43 -6.91 25.82
C ASN A 378 -11.23 -5.94 25.76
N VAL A 379 -10.27 -6.16 24.86
CA VAL A 379 -9.09 -5.29 24.72
C VAL A 379 -9.34 -4.14 23.74
N THR A 380 -9.23 -2.90 24.23
CA THR A 380 -9.40 -1.67 23.44
C THR A 380 -8.51 -1.64 22.19
N ASN A 381 -7.22 -1.92 22.33
CA ASN A 381 -6.28 -1.88 21.19
C ASN A 381 -6.65 -2.88 20.07
N THR A 382 -7.17 -4.04 20.44
CA THR A 382 -7.61 -5.05 19.47
C THR A 382 -8.87 -4.59 18.74
N ARG A 383 -9.84 -4.00 19.45
CA ARG A 383 -11.04 -3.42 18.84
C ARG A 383 -10.71 -2.23 17.92
N LEU A 384 -9.76 -1.38 18.31
CA LEU A 384 -9.24 -0.30 17.45
C LEU A 384 -8.57 -0.84 16.18
N PHE A 385 -7.88 -1.99 16.27
CA PHE A 385 -7.36 -2.67 15.08
C PHE A 385 -8.50 -3.13 14.16
N CYS A 386 -9.55 -3.76 14.70
CA CYS A 386 -10.73 -4.17 13.94
C CYS A 386 -11.40 -2.98 13.23
N GLU A 387 -11.54 -1.85 13.90
CA GLU A 387 -12.09 -0.63 13.30
C GLU A 387 -11.24 -0.09 12.18
N ARG A 388 -9.94 0.04 12.41
CA ARG A 388 -9.01 0.49 11.39
C ARG A 388 -9.06 -0.44 10.17
N LEU A 389 -9.13 -1.75 10.40
CA LEU A 389 -9.29 -2.75 9.34
C LEU A 389 -10.62 -2.63 8.60
N ALA A 390 -11.74 -2.36 9.28
CA ALA A 390 -13.03 -2.18 8.62
C ALA A 390 -13.05 -0.91 7.76
N TYR A 391 -12.65 0.24 8.34
CA TYR A 391 -12.75 1.54 7.68
C TYR A 391 -11.72 1.75 6.55
N GLU A 392 -10.46 1.33 6.76
CA GLU A 392 -9.40 1.55 5.76
C GLU A 392 -9.53 0.65 4.53
N TYR A 393 -10.29 -0.44 4.64
CA TYR A 393 -10.40 -1.48 3.61
C TYR A 393 -11.82 -1.63 3.09
N LYS A 394 -12.79 -0.94 3.70
CA LYS A 394 -14.20 -0.95 3.30
C LYS A 394 -14.75 -2.38 3.29
N ILE A 395 -14.54 -3.08 4.40
CA ILE A 395 -14.99 -4.46 4.64
C ILE A 395 -15.74 -4.55 5.97
N ARG A 396 -16.49 -5.64 6.17
CA ARG A 396 -17.05 -6.00 7.49
C ARG A 396 -16.02 -6.81 8.28
N VAL A 397 -15.91 -6.54 9.57
CA VAL A 397 -14.97 -7.22 10.47
C VAL A 397 -15.73 -7.74 11.68
N LEU A 398 -15.69 -9.04 11.91
CA LEU A 398 -16.23 -9.67 13.13
C LEU A 398 -15.07 -10.19 13.97
N MET A 399 -15.10 -9.92 15.27
CA MET A 399 -14.20 -10.53 16.24
C MET A 399 -15.03 -11.35 17.23
N PRO A 400 -15.08 -12.69 17.14
CA PRO A 400 -15.87 -13.53 18.04
C PRO A 400 -15.22 -13.67 19.41
N ASP A 401 -16.05 -13.74 20.46
CA ASP A 401 -15.62 -14.01 21.83
C ASP A 401 -15.42 -15.52 22.07
N PHE A 402 -14.29 -16.03 21.58
CA PHE A 402 -13.88 -17.42 21.75
C PHE A 402 -13.68 -17.83 23.22
N PHE A 403 -13.43 -16.87 24.11
CA PHE A 403 -13.11 -17.14 25.52
C PHE A 403 -14.37 -17.08 26.37
N ARG A 404 -15.37 -16.26 26.02
CA ARG A 404 -16.60 -16.04 26.80
C ARG A 404 -16.29 -15.66 28.25
N ASP A 405 -15.32 -14.76 28.42
CA ASP A 405 -14.69 -14.36 29.70
C ASP A 405 -14.11 -15.52 30.53
N GLN A 406 -13.86 -16.68 29.91
CA GLN A 406 -13.23 -17.84 30.55
C GLN A 406 -11.71 -17.89 30.30
N PRO A 407 -10.94 -18.65 31.11
CA PRO A 407 -9.53 -18.91 30.86
C PRO A 407 -9.27 -19.51 29.47
N THR A 408 -8.08 -19.25 28.92
CA THR A 408 -7.64 -19.76 27.60
C THR A 408 -7.76 -21.28 27.44
N ALA A 409 -7.71 -22.03 28.55
CA ALA A 409 -7.88 -23.49 28.59
C ALA A 409 -9.25 -23.96 28.07
N ASN A 410 -10.29 -23.13 28.19
CA ASN A 410 -11.65 -23.45 27.73
C ASN A 410 -11.87 -23.15 26.24
N ALA A 411 -10.89 -22.55 25.56
CA ALA A 411 -10.89 -22.30 24.12
C ALA A 411 -10.18 -23.45 23.36
N THR A 412 -10.71 -24.66 23.53
CA THR A 412 -10.21 -25.85 22.82
C THR A 412 -10.42 -25.72 21.32
N TRP A 413 -9.58 -26.39 20.52
CA TRP A 413 -9.70 -26.32 19.06
C TRP A 413 -11.10 -26.68 18.55
N PRO A 414 -11.75 -27.79 18.99
CA PRO A 414 -13.10 -28.12 18.52
C PRO A 414 -14.14 -27.02 18.77
N ARG A 415 -14.05 -26.32 19.91
CA ARG A 415 -14.94 -25.20 20.23
C ARG A 415 -14.68 -23.99 19.34
N VAL A 416 -13.40 -23.61 19.19
CA VAL A 416 -13.00 -22.48 18.33
C VAL A 416 -13.39 -22.76 16.87
N GLU A 417 -13.23 -24.00 16.41
CA GLU A 417 -13.64 -24.44 15.08
C GLU A 417 -15.15 -24.30 14.87
N GLN A 418 -15.96 -24.71 15.84
CA GLN A 418 -17.42 -24.54 15.79
C GLN A 418 -17.86 -23.07 15.83
N ASP A 419 -17.20 -22.24 16.64
CA ASP A 419 -17.45 -20.80 16.71
C ASP A 419 -17.11 -20.12 15.37
N LEU A 420 -15.99 -20.49 14.75
CA LEU A 420 -15.60 -20.01 13.42
C LEU A 420 -16.62 -20.41 12.35
N LEU A 421 -17.14 -21.64 12.38
CA LEU A 421 -18.21 -22.10 11.47
C LEU A 421 -19.49 -21.28 11.64
N THR A 422 -19.88 -21.00 12.89
CA THR A 422 -21.07 -20.23 13.21
C THR A 422 -20.98 -18.81 12.62
N VAL A 423 -19.83 -18.16 12.81
CA VAL A 423 -19.58 -16.80 12.31
C VAL A 423 -19.47 -16.79 10.78
N ASN A 424 -18.84 -17.80 10.19
CA ASN A 424 -18.74 -17.95 8.73
C ASN A 424 -20.13 -18.11 8.09
N THR A 425 -20.97 -18.98 8.66
CA THR A 425 -22.36 -19.19 8.21
C THR A 425 -23.19 -17.90 8.34
N TYR A 426 -23.04 -17.18 9.46
CA TYR A 426 -23.70 -15.89 9.65
C TYR A 426 -23.30 -14.88 8.57
N LEU A 427 -22.00 -14.72 8.30
CA LEU A 427 -21.51 -13.82 7.25
C LEU A 427 -21.99 -14.21 5.85
N HIS A 428 -22.07 -15.50 5.53
CA HIS A 428 -22.67 -15.95 4.26
C HIS A 428 -24.16 -15.63 4.18
N SER A 429 -24.92 -15.81 5.25
CA SER A 429 -26.36 -15.46 5.30
C SER A 429 -26.60 -13.96 5.07
N GLU A 430 -25.61 -13.13 5.43
CA GLU A 430 -25.61 -11.68 5.24
C GLU A 430 -25.15 -11.23 3.83
N GLY A 431 -24.76 -12.19 2.97
CA GLY A 431 -24.40 -11.96 1.56
C GLY A 431 -22.90 -11.84 1.27
N TYR A 432 -22.02 -12.10 2.24
CA TYR A 432 -20.57 -12.08 2.01
C TYR A 432 -20.11 -13.39 1.35
N THR A 433 -19.25 -13.31 0.33
CA THR A 433 -18.80 -14.48 -0.45
C THR A 433 -17.32 -14.79 -0.29
N LYS A 434 -16.52 -13.84 0.21
CA LYS A 434 -15.09 -14.00 0.49
C LYS A 434 -14.81 -13.70 1.95
N ILE A 435 -14.62 -14.73 2.76
CA ILE A 435 -14.36 -14.60 4.20
C ILE A 435 -12.91 -15.00 4.49
N GLY A 436 -12.14 -14.11 5.11
CA GLY A 436 -10.75 -14.35 5.48
C GLY A 436 -10.51 -14.27 6.99
N LEU A 437 -9.37 -14.79 7.44
CA LEU A 437 -9.00 -14.78 8.87
C LEU A 437 -7.82 -13.87 9.15
N ILE A 438 -7.82 -13.19 10.30
CA ILE A 438 -6.63 -12.56 10.90
C ILE A 438 -6.50 -13.01 12.33
N GLY A 439 -5.31 -13.49 12.71
CA GLY A 439 -5.02 -13.94 14.06
C GLY A 439 -3.80 -13.27 14.67
N PHE A 440 -3.85 -13.05 15.98
CA PHE A 440 -2.75 -12.48 16.79
C PHE A 440 -2.23 -13.50 17.81
N CYS A 441 -0.92 -13.71 17.93
CA CYS A 441 -0.33 -14.62 18.92
C CYS A 441 -1.00 -16.02 18.90
N TRP A 442 -1.76 -16.37 19.94
CA TRP A 442 -2.60 -17.59 20.00
C TRP A 442 -3.58 -17.65 18.83
N GLY A 443 -4.27 -16.55 18.52
CA GLY A 443 -5.18 -16.44 17.39
C GLY A 443 -4.49 -16.65 16.05
N GLY A 444 -3.20 -16.33 15.93
CA GLY A 444 -2.40 -16.54 14.71
C GLY A 444 -2.23 -18.02 14.37
N LEU A 445 -2.02 -18.87 15.39
CA LEU A 445 -2.03 -20.33 15.23
C LEU A 445 -3.41 -20.85 14.87
N ARG A 446 -4.47 -20.33 15.50
CA ARG A 446 -5.86 -20.74 15.22
C ARG A 446 -6.28 -20.38 13.79
N ALA A 447 -5.85 -19.22 13.29
CA ALA A 447 -6.04 -18.84 11.90
C ALA A 447 -5.32 -19.81 10.95
N MET A 448 -4.10 -20.24 11.29
CA MET A 448 -3.37 -21.24 10.50
C MET A 448 -4.08 -22.59 10.48
N LYS A 449 -4.49 -23.10 11.65
CA LYS A 449 -5.25 -24.35 11.76
C LYS A 449 -6.55 -24.31 10.96
N ALA A 450 -7.30 -23.21 11.06
CA ALA A 450 -8.57 -23.05 10.35
C ALA A 450 -8.40 -23.06 8.83
N CYS A 451 -7.29 -22.51 8.33
CA CYS A 451 -6.96 -22.50 6.91
C CYS A 451 -6.44 -23.84 6.37
N GLY A 452 -6.23 -24.86 7.21
CA GLY A 452 -5.60 -26.13 6.85
C GLY A 452 -6.42 -27.39 7.08
N ASN A 453 -7.74 -27.26 7.14
CA ASN A 453 -8.64 -28.35 7.56
C ASN A 453 -8.48 -28.67 9.04
N GLY A 454 -9.37 -28.10 9.87
CA GLY A 454 -9.53 -28.55 11.25
C GLY A 454 -9.77 -30.06 11.31
N ASN A 455 -9.49 -30.68 12.45
CA ASN A 455 -9.38 -32.13 12.64
C ASN A 455 -10.65 -32.96 12.36
N ASN A 456 -11.66 -32.48 11.62
CA ASN A 456 -12.93 -33.17 11.44
C ASN A 456 -13.47 -33.15 9.99
N VAL A 457 -14.09 -34.28 9.65
CA VAL A 457 -14.67 -34.70 8.36
C VAL A 457 -15.75 -33.74 7.82
N SER A 458 -16.21 -32.75 8.61
CA SER A 458 -17.23 -31.78 8.20
C SER A 458 -16.74 -30.71 7.20
N TRP A 459 -15.43 -30.53 7.07
CA TRP A 459 -14.85 -29.61 6.07
C TRP A 459 -14.20 -30.41 4.95
N THR A 460 -14.93 -30.60 3.84
CA THR A 460 -14.32 -31.15 2.62
C THR A 460 -13.41 -30.12 1.92
N ASN A 461 -13.52 -28.83 2.32
CA ASN A 461 -12.73 -27.66 1.92
C ASN A 461 -12.71 -26.62 3.06
N THR A 462 -11.64 -25.81 3.18
CA THR A 462 -11.64 -24.62 4.05
C THR A 462 -12.69 -23.60 3.60
N PRO A 463 -13.51 -23.02 4.52
CA PRO A 463 -14.47 -21.98 4.18
C PRO A 463 -13.82 -20.61 3.94
N PHE A 464 -12.53 -20.48 4.25
CA PHE A 464 -11.80 -19.21 4.21
C PHE A 464 -10.96 -19.11 2.96
N PHE A 465 -10.94 -17.94 2.29
CA PHE A 465 -10.13 -17.75 1.08
C PHE A 465 -8.66 -17.42 1.37
N THR A 466 -8.35 -17.00 2.60
CA THR A 466 -6.99 -16.64 3.05
C THR A 466 -6.92 -16.54 4.58
N GLY A 467 -5.70 -16.61 5.13
CA GLY A 467 -5.43 -16.34 6.54
C GLY A 467 -4.23 -15.43 6.76
N ILE A 468 -4.23 -14.69 7.87
CA ILE A 468 -3.13 -13.82 8.26
C ILE A 468 -2.75 -14.17 9.70
N SER A 469 -1.46 -14.44 9.93
CA SER A 469 -0.91 -14.70 11.27
C SER A 469 0.07 -13.60 11.64
N ILE A 470 -0.29 -12.79 12.65
CA ILE A 470 0.52 -11.69 13.15
C ILE A 470 1.08 -12.10 14.51
N HIS A 471 2.42 -12.10 14.62
CA HIS A 471 3.19 -12.60 15.76
C HIS A 471 2.67 -13.95 16.29
N GLY A 472 2.25 -14.85 15.38
CA GLY A 472 1.68 -16.14 15.73
C GLY A 472 2.60 -16.95 16.64
N SER A 473 2.05 -17.44 17.76
CA SER A 473 2.80 -18.25 18.72
C SER A 473 2.58 -19.74 18.47
N GLN A 474 3.62 -20.56 18.62
CA GLN A 474 3.57 -22.01 18.44
C GLN A 474 3.13 -22.48 17.03
N LEU A 475 3.45 -21.69 16.00
CA LEU A 475 3.30 -22.15 14.61
C LEU A 475 4.18 -23.39 14.39
N ASN A 476 3.64 -24.41 13.72
CA ASN A 476 4.29 -25.69 13.55
C ASN A 476 4.08 -26.25 12.13
N VAL A 477 5.00 -27.12 11.71
CA VAL A 477 5.01 -27.73 10.38
C VAL A 477 3.76 -28.57 10.10
N PRO A 478 3.26 -29.43 11.03
CA PRO A 478 2.04 -30.20 10.78
C PRO A 478 0.84 -29.35 10.37
N ASP A 479 0.58 -28.25 11.10
CA ASP A 479 -0.50 -27.33 10.75
C ASP A 479 -0.23 -26.62 9.41
N ALA A 480 1.03 -26.34 9.05
CA ALA A 480 1.39 -25.76 7.76
C ALA A 480 1.26 -26.73 6.59
N ASP A 481 1.54 -28.01 6.81
CA ASP A 481 1.47 -29.09 5.83
C ASP A 481 0.04 -29.38 5.36
N VAL A 482 -0.94 -29.09 6.21
CA VAL A 482 -2.36 -29.26 5.88
C VAL A 482 -3.04 -27.99 5.34
N LEU A 483 -2.37 -26.81 5.38
CA LEU A 483 -2.87 -25.55 4.80
C LEU A 483 -3.40 -25.70 3.36
N GLN A 484 -4.60 -25.15 3.11
CA GLN A 484 -5.28 -25.22 1.81
C GLN A 484 -5.34 -23.85 1.09
N VAL A 485 -5.10 -22.75 1.80
CA VAL A 485 -5.17 -21.38 1.26
C VAL A 485 -3.93 -20.56 1.57
N PRO A 486 -3.60 -19.56 0.73
CA PRO A 486 -2.45 -18.71 0.98
C PRO A 486 -2.58 -17.92 2.27
N MET A 487 -1.45 -17.70 2.92
CA MET A 487 -1.37 -16.94 4.16
C MET A 487 -0.29 -15.86 4.16
N LEU A 488 -0.51 -14.81 4.95
CA LEU A 488 0.51 -13.81 5.29
C LEU A 488 0.99 -14.04 6.72
N PHE A 489 2.29 -14.20 6.90
CA PHE A 489 2.94 -14.33 8.20
C PHE A 489 3.72 -13.07 8.54
N ILE A 490 3.42 -12.48 9.69
CA ILE A 490 4.12 -11.31 10.23
C ILE A 490 4.70 -11.70 11.58
N ARG A 491 5.98 -11.37 11.84
CA ARG A 491 6.59 -11.56 13.16
C ARG A 491 7.42 -10.36 13.61
N ALA A 492 7.54 -10.24 14.93
CA ALA A 492 8.52 -9.41 15.60
C ALA A 492 9.92 -10.05 15.56
N GLY A 493 10.98 -9.28 15.76
CA GLY A 493 12.37 -9.75 15.66
C GLY A 493 12.68 -10.89 16.65
N ASN A 494 12.09 -10.84 17.84
CA ASN A 494 12.27 -11.83 18.91
C ASN A 494 11.28 -13.01 18.86
N ASP A 495 10.41 -13.09 17.85
CA ASP A 495 9.54 -14.25 17.65
C ASP A 495 10.32 -15.43 17.02
N PRO A 496 9.85 -16.68 17.14
CA PRO A 496 10.40 -17.82 16.40
C PRO A 496 10.43 -17.58 14.88
N SER A 497 11.44 -18.15 14.20
CA SER A 497 11.54 -18.04 12.73
C SER A 497 10.42 -18.81 12.03
N PHE A 498 10.02 -18.35 10.85
CA PHE A 498 9.08 -19.06 10.00
C PHE A 498 9.76 -20.04 9.03
N ASP A 499 11.09 -20.17 9.02
CA ASP A 499 11.81 -20.85 7.93
C ASP A 499 11.28 -22.27 7.66
N SER A 500 10.94 -23.03 8.71
CA SER A 500 10.34 -24.36 8.58
C SER A 500 8.92 -24.32 7.99
N ILE A 501 8.14 -23.28 8.31
CA ILE A 501 6.81 -23.05 7.74
C ILE A 501 6.92 -22.63 6.28
N THR A 502 7.82 -21.68 5.98
CA THR A 502 8.09 -21.20 4.63
C THR A 502 8.56 -22.33 3.73
N ALA A 503 9.46 -23.20 4.20
CA ALA A 503 9.94 -24.35 3.43
C ALA A 503 8.81 -25.32 3.02
N VAL A 504 7.81 -25.50 3.87
CA VAL A 504 6.62 -26.34 3.58
C VAL A 504 5.68 -25.62 2.63
N LEU A 505 5.40 -24.34 2.92
CA LEU A 505 4.43 -23.56 2.15
C LEU A 505 4.90 -23.22 0.74
N ASP A 506 6.20 -22.97 0.54
CA ASP A 506 6.78 -22.66 -0.76
C ASP A 506 6.67 -23.86 -1.73
N GLN A 507 6.45 -25.07 -1.21
CA GLN A 507 6.20 -26.27 -1.99
C GLN A 507 4.72 -26.43 -2.41
N LYS A 508 3.81 -25.61 -1.87
CA LYS A 508 2.39 -25.65 -2.21
C LYS A 508 2.11 -24.81 -3.45
N LEU A 509 1.07 -25.14 -4.22
CA LEU A 509 0.71 -24.35 -5.42
C LEU A 509 0.39 -22.88 -5.11
N PHE A 510 -0.18 -22.62 -3.93
CA PHE A 510 -0.42 -21.26 -3.46
C PHE A 510 0.79 -20.65 -2.72
N GLY A 511 1.91 -21.38 -2.59
CA GLY A 511 3.11 -20.96 -1.86
C GLY A 511 3.66 -19.62 -2.35
N SER A 512 3.70 -19.41 -3.66
CA SER A 512 4.08 -18.14 -4.29
C SER A 512 3.15 -16.96 -3.93
N ARG A 513 1.95 -17.23 -3.40
CA ARG A 513 1.00 -16.24 -2.87
C ARG A 513 1.10 -16.08 -1.35
N CYS A 514 1.90 -16.89 -0.66
CA CYS A 514 2.21 -16.65 0.74
C CYS A 514 3.22 -15.49 0.84
N GLU A 515 3.02 -14.62 1.83
CA GLU A 515 3.93 -13.51 2.09
C GLU A 515 4.46 -13.59 3.53
N TYR A 516 5.72 -13.23 3.73
CA TYR A 516 6.38 -13.29 5.03
C TYR A 516 7.01 -11.93 5.34
N LYS A 517 6.82 -11.42 6.55
CA LYS A 517 7.37 -10.13 6.98
C LYS A 517 7.90 -10.15 8.40
N VAL A 518 9.13 -9.66 8.55
CA VAL A 518 9.82 -9.57 9.84
C VAL A 518 10.04 -8.11 10.24
N TYR A 519 9.63 -7.77 11.45
CA TYR A 519 9.88 -6.48 12.09
C TYR A 519 11.00 -6.61 13.12
N GLN A 520 12.25 -6.52 12.66
CA GLN A 520 13.45 -6.83 13.46
C GLN A 520 13.55 -6.05 14.78
N ASN A 521 13.06 -4.82 14.83
CA ASN A 521 13.16 -3.94 16.01
C ASN A 521 11.92 -4.00 16.93
N MET A 522 10.94 -4.86 16.62
CA MET A 522 9.73 -5.01 17.41
C MET A 522 9.84 -6.23 18.33
N THR A 523 9.04 -6.23 19.39
CA THR A 523 8.86 -7.36 20.30
C THR A 523 7.51 -8.05 20.07
N HIS A 524 7.40 -9.32 20.44
CA HIS A 524 6.15 -10.09 20.42
C HIS A 524 4.97 -9.27 20.96
N GLY A 525 3.83 -9.31 20.27
CA GLY A 525 2.63 -8.56 20.67
C GLY A 525 2.64 -7.06 20.33
N PHE A 526 3.60 -6.54 19.56
CA PHE A 526 3.65 -5.11 19.20
C PHE A 526 2.42 -4.58 18.41
N VAL A 527 1.54 -5.46 17.95
CA VAL A 527 0.27 -5.13 17.27
C VAL A 527 -0.87 -5.73 18.08
N SER A 528 -2.06 -5.13 17.99
CA SER A 528 -3.24 -5.54 18.77
C SER A 528 -3.01 -5.24 20.26
N ALA A 529 -3.20 -6.19 21.17
CA ALA A 529 -3.32 -5.87 22.58
C ALA A 529 -2.05 -5.23 23.18
N GLY A 530 -0.86 -5.60 22.69
CA GLY A 530 0.41 -5.01 23.12
C GLY A 530 0.85 -3.76 22.34
N ALA A 531 -0.01 -3.18 21.49
CA ALA A 531 0.30 -1.97 20.74
C ALA A 531 0.62 -0.78 21.67
N ASN A 532 1.80 -0.19 21.50
CA ASN A 532 2.23 1.00 22.22
C ASN A 532 2.21 2.23 21.31
N TYR A 533 1.08 2.95 21.30
CA TYR A 533 0.91 4.17 20.49
C TYR A 533 1.75 5.37 20.96
N SER A 534 2.30 5.32 22.18
CA SER A 534 3.23 6.32 22.67
C SER A 534 4.62 6.18 22.02
N ASN A 535 5.02 4.95 21.64
CA ASN A 535 6.30 4.66 20.99
C ASN A 535 6.23 4.91 19.46
N PRO A 536 6.94 5.91 18.90
CA PRO A 536 6.93 6.20 17.46
C PRO A 536 7.36 5.04 16.57
N ALA A 537 8.30 4.20 17.02
CA ALA A 537 8.77 3.05 16.25
C ALA A 537 7.68 1.98 16.16
N ASN A 538 6.94 1.76 17.25
CA ASN A 538 5.81 0.83 17.27
C ASN A 538 4.65 1.35 16.40
N VAL A 539 4.32 2.64 16.46
CA VAL A 539 3.31 3.25 15.58
C VAL A 539 3.68 3.08 14.11
N ALA A 540 4.93 3.38 13.74
CA ALA A 540 5.40 3.20 12.37
C ALA A 540 5.34 1.73 11.91
N ALA A 541 5.63 0.78 12.81
CA ALA A 541 5.50 -0.64 12.53
C ALA A 541 4.02 -1.04 12.34
N ILE A 542 3.10 -0.58 13.20
CA ILE A 542 1.66 -0.83 13.07
C ILE A 542 1.12 -0.26 11.74
N ASP A 543 1.50 0.96 11.37
CA ASP A 543 1.10 1.57 10.09
C ASP A 543 1.60 0.77 8.89
N ASP A 544 2.82 0.26 8.95
CA ASP A 544 3.40 -0.57 7.91
C ASP A 544 2.78 -1.98 7.88
N VAL A 545 2.32 -2.51 9.03
CA VAL A 545 1.52 -3.73 9.10
C VAL A 545 0.21 -3.52 8.34
N HIS A 546 -0.55 -2.45 8.60
CA HIS A 546 -1.77 -2.16 7.83
C HIS A 546 -1.48 -1.99 6.32
N GLN A 547 -0.39 -1.31 5.94
CA GLN A 547 0.00 -1.23 4.53
C GLN A 547 0.31 -2.60 3.90
N THR A 548 0.93 -3.50 4.67
CA THR A 548 1.22 -4.88 4.25
C THR A 548 -0.07 -5.66 4.06
N LEU A 549 -0.99 -5.61 5.03
CA LEU A 549 -2.32 -6.22 4.94
C LEU A 549 -3.08 -5.73 3.71
N ARG A 550 -3.04 -4.42 3.41
CA ARG A 550 -3.73 -3.86 2.23
C ARG A 550 -3.17 -4.41 0.95
N THR A 551 -1.85 -4.46 0.86
CA THR A 551 -1.15 -4.95 -0.32
C THR A 551 -1.47 -6.42 -0.54
N TYR A 552 -1.36 -7.22 0.52
CA TYR A 552 -1.66 -8.65 0.50
C TYR A 552 -3.13 -8.92 0.12
N LEU A 553 -4.09 -8.37 0.87
CA LEU A 553 -5.52 -8.60 0.63
C LEU A 553 -5.95 -8.13 -0.77
N SER A 554 -5.43 -7.01 -1.28
CA SER A 554 -5.75 -6.56 -2.63
C SER A 554 -5.34 -7.56 -3.71
N LYS A 555 -4.19 -8.22 -3.54
CA LYS A 555 -3.72 -9.28 -4.45
C LYS A 555 -4.53 -10.55 -4.27
N THR A 556 -4.75 -10.98 -3.03
CA THR A 556 -5.42 -12.24 -2.72
C THR A 556 -6.90 -12.22 -3.06
N VAL A 557 -7.59 -11.08 -2.88
CA VAL A 557 -9.00 -10.90 -3.29
C VAL A 557 -9.13 -10.86 -4.82
N ALA A 558 -8.16 -10.26 -5.53
CA ALA A 558 -8.14 -10.20 -7.00
C ALA A 558 -7.66 -11.51 -7.66
N SER A 559 -6.96 -12.37 -6.91
CA SER A 559 -6.48 -13.68 -7.35
C SER A 559 -7.68 -14.60 -7.62
N THR A 560 -7.87 -14.94 -8.90
CA THR A 560 -8.89 -15.86 -9.41
C THR A 560 -8.31 -17.27 -9.61
N TYR A 561 -7.56 -17.76 -8.64
CA TYR A 561 -7.20 -19.18 -8.63
C TYR A 561 -8.46 -19.96 -8.24
N PRO A 562 -9.03 -20.80 -9.13
CA PRO A 562 -10.23 -21.54 -8.80
C PRO A 562 -9.88 -22.61 -7.78
N PHE A 563 -10.58 -22.60 -6.64
CA PHE A 563 -10.56 -23.72 -5.70
C PHE A 563 -11.68 -24.69 -6.09
N GLY A 564 -11.38 -25.98 -6.08
CA GLY A 564 -12.38 -27.00 -6.37
C GLY A 564 -13.37 -27.17 -5.24
N THR A 565 -14.59 -27.61 -5.55
CA THR A 565 -15.63 -27.95 -4.56
C THR A 565 -15.95 -29.43 -4.61
N VAL A 566 -16.11 -30.07 -3.45
CA VAL A 566 -16.62 -31.44 -3.38
C VAL A 566 -18.14 -31.41 -3.26
N HIS A 567 -18.85 -31.98 -4.22
CA HIS A 567 -20.30 -32.14 -4.15
C HIS A 567 -20.78 -33.38 -4.92
N SER A 568 -22.00 -33.83 -4.63
CA SER A 568 -22.64 -34.90 -5.41
C SER A 568 -23.28 -34.34 -6.68
N ILE A 569 -23.21 -35.08 -7.77
CA ILE A 569 -23.82 -34.69 -9.05
C ILE A 569 -25.02 -35.58 -9.41
N ALA A 570 -25.96 -35.01 -10.18
CA ALA A 570 -27.09 -35.72 -10.78
C ALA A 570 -27.96 -36.54 -9.81
N GLY A 571 -28.08 -36.11 -8.54
CA GLY A 571 -28.84 -36.85 -7.51
C GLY A 571 -28.24 -38.21 -7.14
N SER A 572 -27.00 -38.48 -7.56
CA SER A 572 -26.29 -39.73 -7.30
C SER A 572 -25.45 -39.68 -6.02
N GLU A 573 -25.05 -40.84 -5.52
CA GLU A 573 -24.04 -40.96 -4.45
C GLU A 573 -22.60 -40.67 -4.94
N LEU A 574 -22.40 -40.33 -6.23
CA LEU A 574 -21.09 -40.00 -6.78
C LEU A 574 -20.71 -38.57 -6.39
N LYS A 575 -19.72 -38.45 -5.51
CA LYS A 575 -19.04 -37.19 -5.23
C LYS A 575 -18.06 -36.88 -6.35
N VAL A 576 -17.93 -35.60 -6.68
CA VAL A 576 -16.90 -35.08 -7.59
C VAL A 576 -16.16 -33.92 -6.93
N TYR A 577 -14.87 -33.80 -7.20
CA TYR A 577 -14.12 -32.57 -7.00
C TYR A 577 -14.22 -31.73 -8.28
N ASP A 578 -14.96 -30.63 -8.22
CA ASP A 578 -15.30 -29.79 -9.36
C ASP A 578 -14.61 -28.43 -9.28
N VAL A 579 -13.76 -28.15 -10.26
CA VAL A 579 -13.02 -26.89 -10.40
C VAL A 579 -13.53 -26.14 -11.62
N VAL A 580 -14.04 -24.92 -11.40
CA VAL A 580 -14.53 -24.05 -12.48
C VAL A 580 -13.40 -23.10 -12.92
N GLY A 581 -12.82 -23.33 -14.10
CA GLY A 581 -11.93 -22.35 -14.74
C GLY A 581 -12.68 -21.05 -15.04
N ASN A 582 -12.18 -19.93 -14.50
CA ASN A 582 -12.79 -18.59 -14.50
C ASN A 582 -13.73 -18.27 -15.69
N ASN A 583 -15.04 -18.17 -15.43
CA ASN A 583 -16.06 -17.66 -16.35
C ASN A 583 -15.90 -16.15 -16.55
N GLY A 584 -15.19 -15.73 -17.59
CA GLY A 584 -15.08 -14.31 -17.93
C GLY A 584 -14.14 -14.05 -19.10
N ALA A 585 -14.73 -13.90 -20.29
CA ALA A 585 -14.14 -13.42 -21.54
C ALA A 585 -13.34 -14.43 -22.41
N THR A 586 -14.05 -14.88 -23.47
CA THR A 586 -13.59 -15.16 -24.85
C THR A 586 -12.69 -16.38 -25.10
N THR A 587 -13.27 -17.56 -25.37
CA THR A 587 -13.49 -18.15 -26.74
C THR A 587 -13.74 -19.67 -26.76
N ASN A 588 -13.62 -20.42 -25.65
CA ASN A 588 -13.81 -21.89 -25.63
C ASN A 588 -14.84 -22.39 -24.59
N ASN A 589 -16.07 -21.89 -24.64
CA ASN A 589 -17.15 -22.19 -23.67
C ASN A 589 -17.63 -23.66 -23.59
N ASN A 590 -16.97 -24.61 -24.26
CA ASN A 590 -17.50 -25.97 -24.48
C ASN A 590 -16.57 -27.11 -24.06
N VAL A 591 -15.41 -26.85 -23.45
CA VAL A 591 -14.42 -27.89 -23.11
C VAL A 591 -14.39 -28.21 -21.61
N ALA A 592 -14.44 -29.49 -21.26
CA ALA A 592 -14.26 -29.99 -19.90
C ALA A 592 -13.33 -31.20 -19.86
N MET A 593 -12.66 -31.41 -18.73
CA MET A 593 -11.80 -32.57 -18.50
C MET A 593 -12.27 -33.36 -17.29
N ILE A 594 -12.32 -34.68 -17.41
CA ILE A 594 -12.53 -35.59 -16.30
C ILE A 594 -11.18 -36.17 -15.89
N VAL A 595 -10.84 -36.04 -14.61
CA VAL A 595 -9.58 -36.54 -14.04
C VAL A 595 -9.83 -37.85 -13.29
N LEU A 596 -9.06 -38.88 -13.63
CA LEU A 596 -9.03 -40.18 -12.99
C LEU A 596 -7.74 -40.27 -12.16
N TYR A 597 -7.89 -40.24 -10.84
CA TYR A 597 -6.77 -40.26 -9.90
C TYR A 597 -6.07 -41.63 -9.84
N ASP A 598 -4.91 -41.67 -9.20
CA ASP A 598 -4.15 -42.91 -9.00
C ASP A 598 -4.64 -43.73 -7.79
N ILE A 599 -4.01 -44.87 -7.53
CA ILE A 599 -4.42 -45.80 -6.46
C ILE A 599 -4.43 -45.18 -5.05
N ARG A 600 -3.83 -44.01 -4.82
CA ARG A 600 -3.86 -43.32 -3.53
C ARG A 600 -5.19 -42.61 -3.25
N GLY A 601 -6.05 -42.48 -4.25
CA GLY A 601 -7.47 -42.14 -4.06
C GLY A 601 -7.85 -40.68 -4.22
N PHE A 602 -9.14 -40.40 -3.96
CA PHE A 602 -9.83 -39.12 -4.22
C PHE A 602 -9.37 -37.95 -3.33
N ASN A 603 -8.96 -38.22 -2.10
CA ASN A 603 -8.63 -37.20 -1.10
C ASN A 603 -7.16 -36.76 -1.15
N VAL A 604 -6.40 -37.20 -2.14
CA VAL A 604 -5.00 -36.80 -2.30
C VAL A 604 -4.90 -35.33 -2.70
N THR A 605 -4.21 -34.55 -1.88
CA THR A 605 -3.98 -33.12 -2.09
C THR A 605 -3.28 -32.83 -3.42
N ASN A 606 -2.17 -33.51 -3.73
CA ASN A 606 -1.42 -33.27 -4.97
C ASN A 606 -2.26 -33.48 -6.24
N THR A 607 -3.20 -34.44 -6.23
CA THR A 607 -4.10 -34.67 -7.37
C THR A 607 -5.12 -33.54 -7.53
N ARG A 608 -5.69 -33.05 -6.42
CA ARG A 608 -6.59 -31.89 -6.44
C ARG A 608 -5.87 -30.63 -6.92
N LEU A 609 -4.64 -30.43 -6.45
CA LEU A 609 -3.75 -29.36 -6.90
C LEU A 609 -3.51 -29.43 -8.42
N PHE A 610 -3.26 -30.62 -8.98
CA PHE A 610 -3.17 -30.80 -10.42
C PHE A 610 -4.47 -30.37 -11.14
N CYS A 611 -5.64 -30.76 -10.62
CA CYS A 611 -6.94 -30.38 -11.19
C CYS A 611 -7.14 -28.86 -11.20
N GLU A 612 -6.74 -28.18 -10.11
CA GLU A 612 -6.85 -26.73 -10.01
C GLU A 612 -5.94 -26.00 -10.98
N ARG A 613 -4.69 -26.44 -11.09
CA ARG A 613 -3.73 -25.89 -12.05
C ARG A 613 -4.22 -26.09 -13.48
N LEU A 614 -4.75 -27.27 -13.80
CA LEU A 614 -5.35 -27.57 -15.10
C LEU A 614 -6.57 -26.66 -15.39
N ALA A 615 -7.48 -26.47 -14.44
CA ALA A 615 -8.62 -25.56 -14.64
C ALA A 615 -8.17 -24.10 -14.82
N TYR A 616 -7.18 -23.68 -14.05
CA TYR A 616 -6.66 -22.31 -14.05
C TYR A 616 -5.90 -21.95 -15.32
N GLU A 617 -4.94 -22.78 -15.74
CA GLU A 617 -4.06 -22.49 -16.88
C GLU A 617 -4.82 -22.57 -18.20
N TYR A 618 -5.78 -23.48 -18.30
CA TYR A 618 -6.47 -23.81 -19.55
C TYR A 618 -7.84 -23.18 -19.66
N LYS A 619 -8.33 -22.55 -18.58
CA LYS A 619 -9.66 -21.92 -18.51
C LYS A 619 -10.79 -22.91 -18.87
N ILE A 620 -10.66 -24.15 -18.40
CA ILE A 620 -11.64 -25.23 -18.61
C ILE A 620 -12.24 -25.66 -17.27
N ARG A 621 -13.38 -26.36 -17.32
CA ARG A 621 -13.93 -27.04 -16.15
C ARG A 621 -13.25 -28.40 -15.96
N VAL A 622 -12.91 -28.74 -14.73
CA VAL A 622 -12.26 -30.00 -14.38
C VAL A 622 -13.08 -30.71 -13.30
N LEU A 623 -13.51 -31.94 -13.58
CA LEU A 623 -14.18 -32.80 -12.59
C LEU A 623 -13.29 -34.01 -12.30
N MET A 624 -13.07 -34.30 -11.03
CA MET A 624 -12.43 -35.54 -10.59
C MET A 624 -13.47 -36.34 -9.77
N PRO A 625 -14.06 -37.41 -10.32
CA PRO A 625 -15.07 -38.22 -9.62
C PRO A 625 -14.44 -39.14 -8.58
N ASP A 626 -15.08 -39.33 -7.43
CA ASP A 626 -14.67 -40.28 -6.38
C ASP A 626 -15.06 -41.72 -6.75
N PHE A 627 -14.33 -42.32 -7.69
CA PHE A 627 -14.52 -43.72 -8.12
C PHE A 627 -14.40 -44.75 -7.00
N PHE A 628 -13.78 -44.39 -5.87
CA PHE A 628 -13.41 -45.31 -4.79
C PHE A 628 -14.44 -45.27 -3.65
N ARG A 629 -15.18 -44.15 -3.49
CA ARG A 629 -16.16 -43.91 -2.42
C ARG A 629 -15.56 -44.15 -1.03
N ASP A 630 -14.39 -43.55 -0.80
CA ASP A 630 -13.61 -43.70 0.43
C ASP A 630 -13.20 -45.17 0.76
N GLN A 631 -13.27 -46.09 -0.20
CA GLN A 631 -12.81 -47.48 -0.05
C GLN A 631 -11.63 -47.80 -1.00
N PRO A 632 -10.74 -48.75 -0.64
CA PRO A 632 -9.64 -49.17 -1.52
C PRO A 632 -10.13 -49.69 -2.89
N THR A 633 -9.20 -49.95 -3.81
CA THR A 633 -9.44 -50.32 -5.23
C THR A 633 -10.47 -51.44 -5.49
N ALA A 634 -10.82 -52.24 -4.48
CA ALA A 634 -11.83 -53.30 -4.55
C ALA A 634 -13.20 -52.82 -5.07
N ASN A 635 -13.57 -51.56 -4.79
CA ASN A 635 -14.85 -50.98 -5.18
C ASN A 635 -14.86 -50.35 -6.58
N ALA A 636 -13.71 -50.25 -7.25
CA ALA A 636 -13.54 -49.55 -8.53
C ALA A 636 -13.43 -50.55 -9.70
N THR A 637 -14.42 -51.44 -9.83
CA THR A 637 -14.54 -52.35 -10.97
C THR A 637 -14.78 -51.57 -12.26
N TRP A 638 -14.37 -52.12 -13.41
CA TRP A 638 -14.55 -51.43 -14.69
C TRP A 638 -16.02 -51.03 -14.97
N PRO A 639 -17.02 -51.90 -14.81
CA PRO A 639 -18.42 -51.53 -15.05
C PRO A 639 -18.89 -50.35 -14.18
N ARG A 640 -18.40 -50.23 -12.94
CA ARG A 640 -18.75 -49.10 -12.07
C ARG A 640 -18.08 -47.81 -12.52
N VAL A 641 -16.77 -47.87 -12.83
CA VAL A 641 -16.02 -46.71 -13.32
C VAL A 641 -16.62 -46.21 -14.63
N GLU A 642 -17.00 -47.13 -15.52
CA GLU A 642 -17.70 -46.84 -16.77
C GLU A 642 -19.04 -46.12 -16.53
N GLN A 643 -19.86 -46.61 -15.60
CA GLN A 643 -21.12 -45.96 -15.23
C GLN A 643 -20.94 -44.58 -14.57
N ASP A 644 -19.92 -44.44 -13.71
CA ASP A 644 -19.58 -43.15 -13.08
C ASP A 644 -19.11 -42.14 -14.14
N LEU A 645 -18.29 -42.57 -15.11
CA LEU A 645 -17.87 -41.75 -16.24
C LEU A 645 -19.07 -41.31 -17.10
N LEU A 646 -20.03 -42.20 -17.35
CA LEU A 646 -21.28 -41.84 -18.05
C LEU A 646 -22.04 -40.75 -17.31
N THR A 647 -22.20 -40.93 -16.00
CA THR A 647 -22.93 -39.99 -15.13
C THR A 647 -22.29 -38.60 -15.18
N VAL A 648 -20.96 -38.54 -15.08
CA VAL A 648 -20.20 -37.28 -15.14
C VAL A 648 -20.27 -36.65 -16.53
N ASN A 649 -20.18 -37.46 -17.59
CA ASN A 649 -20.31 -36.99 -18.97
C ASN A 649 -21.69 -36.38 -19.23
N THR A 650 -22.77 -37.07 -18.85
CA THR A 650 -24.15 -36.57 -18.98
C THR A 650 -24.35 -35.30 -18.15
N TYR A 651 -23.81 -35.24 -16.94
CA TYR A 651 -23.84 -34.03 -16.12
C TYR A 651 -23.16 -32.86 -16.84
N LEU A 652 -21.94 -33.04 -17.35
CA LEU A 652 -21.21 -32.01 -18.09
C LEU A 652 -21.96 -31.56 -19.36
N GLN A 653 -22.54 -32.49 -20.10
CA GLN A 653 -23.38 -32.18 -21.27
C GLN A 653 -24.61 -31.35 -20.89
N SER A 654 -25.27 -31.66 -19.77
CA SER A 654 -26.40 -30.85 -19.25
C SER A 654 -25.98 -29.42 -18.91
N GLN A 655 -24.69 -29.22 -18.59
CA GLN A 655 -24.06 -27.93 -18.32
C GLN A 655 -23.48 -27.28 -19.58
N LYS A 656 -23.84 -27.78 -20.78
CA LYS A 656 -23.47 -27.26 -22.11
C LYS A 656 -22.00 -27.49 -22.51
N TYR A 657 -21.27 -28.40 -21.87
CA TYR A 657 -19.94 -28.82 -22.33
C TYR A 657 -20.09 -29.86 -23.45
N THR A 658 -19.51 -29.61 -24.62
CA THR A 658 -19.64 -30.47 -25.80
C THR A 658 -18.36 -31.20 -26.19
N LYS A 659 -17.20 -30.78 -25.68
CA LYS A 659 -15.90 -31.47 -25.87
C LYS A 659 -15.38 -31.91 -24.50
N ILE A 660 -15.55 -33.20 -24.18
CA ILE A 660 -15.17 -33.77 -22.87
C ILE A 660 -14.00 -34.74 -23.07
N GLY A 661 -12.87 -34.48 -22.40
CA GLY A 661 -11.67 -35.32 -22.47
C GLY A 661 -11.34 -35.98 -21.14
N LEU A 662 -10.46 -36.98 -21.17
CA LEU A 662 -10.03 -37.71 -19.98
C LEU A 662 -8.54 -37.48 -19.67
N ILE A 663 -8.17 -37.34 -18.41
CA ILE A 663 -6.79 -37.44 -17.93
C ILE A 663 -6.74 -38.48 -16.83
N GLY A 664 -5.83 -39.44 -16.94
CA GLY A 664 -5.65 -40.49 -15.95
C GLY A 664 -4.21 -40.61 -15.45
N PHE A 665 -4.05 -40.95 -14.17
CA PHE A 665 -2.77 -41.19 -13.51
C PHE A 665 -2.62 -42.65 -13.06
N CYS A 666 -1.51 -43.33 -13.35
CA CYS A 666 -1.27 -44.70 -12.89
C CYS A 666 -2.45 -45.64 -13.25
N TRP A 667 -3.20 -46.13 -12.25
CA TRP A 667 -4.45 -46.88 -12.43
C TRP A 667 -5.47 -46.10 -13.27
N GLY A 668 -5.66 -44.81 -12.98
CA GLY A 668 -6.53 -43.92 -13.73
C GLY A 668 -6.08 -43.76 -15.19
N GLY A 669 -4.79 -43.86 -15.49
CA GLY A 669 -4.24 -43.80 -16.85
C GLY A 669 -4.72 -44.97 -17.71
N LEU A 670 -4.74 -46.18 -17.15
CA LEU A 670 -5.34 -47.35 -17.78
C LEU A 670 -6.86 -47.19 -17.97
N ARG A 671 -7.56 -46.61 -16.98
CA ARG A 671 -9.00 -46.37 -17.09
C ARG A 671 -9.35 -45.34 -18.15
N ALA A 672 -8.54 -44.29 -18.29
CA ALA A 672 -8.67 -43.31 -19.37
C ALA A 672 -8.49 -43.98 -20.74
N MET A 673 -7.49 -44.86 -20.89
CA MET A 673 -7.27 -45.62 -22.12
C MET A 673 -8.46 -46.53 -22.44
N LYS A 674 -8.94 -47.32 -21.48
CA LYS A 674 -10.14 -48.16 -21.66
C LYS A 674 -11.37 -47.36 -22.06
N ALA A 675 -11.60 -46.19 -21.45
CA ALA A 675 -12.76 -45.34 -21.73
C ALA A 675 -12.71 -44.68 -23.12
N CYS A 676 -11.50 -44.44 -23.65
CA CYS A 676 -11.28 -43.92 -25.01
C CYS A 676 -11.38 -45.01 -26.09
N GLY A 677 -11.57 -46.27 -25.71
CA GLY A 677 -11.81 -47.38 -26.62
C GLY A 677 -13.27 -47.79 -26.71
N ASN A 678 -13.52 -48.83 -27.49
CA ASN A 678 -14.81 -49.48 -27.59
C ASN A 678 -15.02 -50.28 -26.30
N GLY A 679 -15.95 -49.84 -25.44
CA GLY A 679 -16.22 -50.53 -24.18
C GLY A 679 -16.58 -51.98 -24.46
N ASN A 680 -15.91 -52.94 -23.81
CA ASN A 680 -16.21 -54.36 -23.97
C ASN A 680 -17.57 -54.78 -23.35
N ASN A 681 -18.46 -53.83 -23.00
CA ASN A 681 -19.81 -54.09 -22.50
C ASN A 681 -20.79 -52.91 -22.76
N VAL A 682 -21.87 -53.22 -23.49
CA VAL A 682 -23.26 -52.70 -23.52
C VAL A 682 -23.60 -51.19 -23.43
N SER A 683 -22.78 -50.30 -22.84
CA SER A 683 -23.24 -48.95 -22.44
C SER A 683 -23.00 -47.84 -23.47
N TRP A 684 -22.00 -47.95 -24.35
CA TRP A 684 -21.84 -47.06 -25.51
C TRP A 684 -21.15 -47.76 -26.69
N THR A 685 -21.69 -47.56 -27.91
CA THR A 685 -21.14 -48.10 -29.17
C THR A 685 -19.96 -47.28 -29.70
N ASN A 686 -19.83 -46.01 -29.29
CA ASN A 686 -18.70 -45.13 -29.54
C ASN A 686 -18.35 -44.39 -28.26
N THR A 687 -17.07 -44.17 -27.99
CA THR A 687 -16.63 -43.39 -26.82
C THR A 687 -17.21 -41.96 -26.87
N PRO A 688 -17.74 -41.43 -25.75
CA PRO A 688 -18.26 -40.06 -25.68
C PRO A 688 -17.14 -39.01 -25.55
N PHE A 689 -15.88 -39.44 -25.43
CA PHE A 689 -14.74 -38.57 -25.16
C PHE A 689 -13.98 -38.23 -26.44
N PHE A 690 -13.53 -36.98 -26.60
CA PHE A 690 -12.81 -36.58 -27.82
C PHE A 690 -11.32 -36.94 -27.81
N THR A 691 -10.76 -37.16 -26.61
CA THR A 691 -9.35 -37.52 -26.40
C THR A 691 -9.13 -38.11 -25.01
N GLY A 692 -8.02 -38.81 -24.82
CA GLY A 692 -7.56 -39.29 -23.52
C GLY A 692 -6.08 -38.99 -23.28
N ILE A 693 -5.71 -38.81 -22.02
CA ILE A 693 -4.33 -38.64 -21.60
C ILE A 693 -4.03 -39.69 -20.53
N SER A 694 -2.94 -40.45 -20.72
CA SER A 694 -2.42 -41.40 -19.75
C SER A 694 -1.06 -40.93 -19.24
N ILE A 695 -1.00 -40.53 -17.97
CA ILE A 695 0.23 -40.10 -17.30
C ILE A 695 0.67 -41.22 -16.37
N HIS A 696 1.88 -41.72 -16.59
CA HIS A 696 2.48 -42.89 -15.94
C HIS A 696 1.50 -44.06 -15.80
N GLY A 697 0.70 -44.32 -16.84
CA GLY A 697 -0.35 -45.35 -16.79
C GLY A 697 0.21 -46.74 -16.46
N SER A 698 -0.38 -47.40 -15.46
CA SER A 698 0.04 -48.73 -15.02
C SER A 698 -0.89 -49.82 -15.57
N GLY A 699 -0.31 -50.87 -16.15
CA GLY A 699 -1.07 -51.98 -16.76
C GLY A 699 -1.63 -51.69 -18.15
N LEU A 700 -1.09 -50.68 -18.86
CA LEU A 700 -1.41 -50.43 -20.26
C LEU A 700 -1.05 -51.66 -21.10
N ASN A 701 -1.93 -52.03 -22.04
CA ASN A 701 -1.78 -53.27 -22.81
C ASN A 701 -2.30 -53.09 -24.25
N VAL A 702 -1.84 -53.98 -25.13
CA VAL A 702 -2.19 -53.95 -26.57
C VAL A 702 -3.68 -54.17 -26.83
N PRO A 703 -4.39 -55.11 -26.17
CA PRO A 703 -5.83 -55.27 -26.37
C PRO A 703 -6.64 -53.98 -26.13
N ASP A 704 -6.35 -53.24 -25.06
CA ASP A 704 -7.00 -51.96 -24.79
C ASP A 704 -6.62 -50.89 -25.85
N ALA A 705 -5.42 -51.00 -26.46
CA ALA A 705 -4.97 -50.08 -27.51
C ALA A 705 -5.65 -50.35 -28.85
N ASP A 706 -5.88 -51.62 -29.16
CA ASP A 706 -6.47 -52.04 -30.43
C ASP A 706 -7.94 -51.60 -30.54
N VAL A 707 -8.64 -51.48 -29.42
CA VAL A 707 -10.03 -50.99 -29.40
C VAL A 707 -10.13 -49.47 -29.26
N LEU A 708 -9.03 -48.72 -29.20
CA LEU A 708 -9.07 -47.25 -29.09
C LEU A 708 -9.78 -46.60 -30.29
N GLN A 709 -10.63 -45.61 -30.01
CA GLN A 709 -11.43 -44.90 -31.01
C GLN A 709 -11.02 -43.44 -31.18
N VAL A 710 -10.29 -42.87 -30.20
CA VAL A 710 -9.85 -41.48 -30.19
C VAL A 710 -8.36 -41.35 -29.88
N PRO A 711 -7.69 -40.28 -30.34
CA PRO A 711 -6.28 -40.09 -30.09
C PRO A 711 -5.97 -39.83 -28.63
N MET A 712 -4.78 -40.26 -28.21
CA MET A 712 -4.30 -40.12 -26.84
C MET A 712 -2.89 -39.55 -26.73
N LEU A 713 -2.62 -38.86 -25.61
CA LEU A 713 -1.28 -38.49 -25.17
C LEU A 713 -0.81 -39.47 -24.08
N PHE A 714 0.36 -40.06 -24.28
CA PHE A 714 1.02 -40.90 -23.29
C PHE A 714 2.24 -40.20 -22.72
N ILE A 715 2.21 -39.94 -21.41
CA ILE A 715 3.35 -39.43 -20.66
C ILE A 715 3.84 -40.54 -19.76
N ARG A 716 5.12 -40.92 -19.83
CA ARG A 716 5.69 -41.95 -18.96
C ARG A 716 6.95 -41.47 -18.23
N ALA A 717 7.18 -42.01 -17.05
CA ALA A 717 8.45 -41.95 -16.35
C ALA A 717 9.47 -42.91 -16.99
N GLY A 718 10.76 -42.67 -16.81
CA GLY A 718 11.82 -43.55 -17.30
C GLY A 718 11.73 -44.95 -16.71
N THR A 719 11.22 -45.07 -15.48
CA THR A 719 11.00 -46.35 -14.80
C THR A 719 9.73 -47.10 -15.25
N ASP A 720 8.88 -46.47 -16.06
CA ASP A 720 7.64 -47.12 -16.54
C ASP A 720 7.94 -48.07 -17.72
N PRO A 721 7.15 -49.14 -17.91
CA PRO A 721 7.28 -50.04 -19.06
C PRO A 721 7.28 -49.31 -20.41
N SER A 722 7.99 -49.88 -21.39
CA SER A 722 7.98 -49.35 -22.76
C SER A 722 6.58 -49.40 -23.38
N LEU A 723 6.27 -48.41 -24.23
CA LEU A 723 5.03 -48.31 -24.98
C LEU A 723 5.18 -48.72 -26.45
N ASP A 724 6.28 -49.34 -26.86
CA ASP A 724 6.57 -49.64 -28.27
C ASP A 724 5.46 -50.46 -28.94
N ASN A 725 4.99 -51.52 -28.28
CA ASN A 725 3.91 -52.38 -28.81
C ASN A 725 2.58 -51.63 -28.91
N ILE A 726 2.29 -50.73 -27.96
CA ILE A 726 1.08 -49.89 -28.01
C ILE A 726 1.21 -48.87 -29.14
N THR A 727 2.39 -48.25 -29.28
CA THR A 727 2.70 -47.28 -30.33
C THR A 727 2.55 -47.89 -31.72
N ALA A 728 3.05 -49.11 -31.92
CA ALA A 728 2.91 -49.84 -33.17
C ALA A 728 1.45 -50.01 -33.57
N VAL A 729 0.59 -50.48 -32.65
CA VAL A 729 -0.84 -50.65 -32.89
C VAL A 729 -1.55 -49.31 -33.15
N LEU A 730 -1.19 -48.26 -32.42
CA LEU A 730 -1.82 -46.95 -32.59
C LEU A 730 -1.42 -46.26 -33.89
N ASN A 731 -0.20 -46.49 -34.39
CA ASN A 731 0.25 -45.94 -35.67
C ASN A 731 -0.55 -46.47 -36.87
N GLU A 732 -1.15 -47.65 -36.75
CA GLU A 732 -2.02 -48.24 -37.77
C GLU A 732 -3.45 -47.68 -37.74
N LYS A 733 -3.84 -46.97 -36.67
CA LYS A 733 -5.18 -46.38 -36.53
C LYS A 733 -5.30 -45.10 -37.38
N PRO A 734 -6.51 -44.77 -37.89
CA PRO A 734 -6.73 -43.54 -38.68
C PRO A 734 -6.36 -42.24 -37.95
N PHE A 735 -6.38 -42.24 -36.61
CA PHE A 735 -5.98 -41.11 -35.78
C PHE A 735 -4.55 -41.23 -35.23
N GLY A 736 -3.80 -42.28 -35.58
CA GLY A 736 -2.50 -42.62 -35.00
C GLY A 736 -1.48 -41.50 -35.04
N SER A 737 -1.44 -40.74 -36.14
CA SER A 737 -0.58 -39.55 -36.30
C SER A 737 -0.87 -38.39 -35.33
N LYS A 738 -1.99 -38.48 -34.60
CA LYS A 738 -2.38 -37.51 -33.55
C LYS A 738 -2.09 -38.01 -32.14
N CYS A 739 -1.73 -39.27 -31.97
CA CYS A 739 -1.22 -39.74 -30.69
C CYS A 739 0.16 -39.15 -30.44
N GLU A 740 0.42 -38.72 -29.21
CA GLU A 740 1.71 -38.15 -28.81
C GLU A 740 2.28 -38.94 -27.63
N TYR A 741 3.61 -39.02 -27.57
CA TYR A 741 4.33 -39.81 -26.57
C TYR A 741 5.46 -38.95 -26.00
N LYS A 742 5.57 -38.91 -24.67
CA LYS A 742 6.60 -38.15 -23.96
C LYS A 742 7.18 -38.99 -22.82
N VAL A 743 8.50 -39.08 -22.78
CA VAL A 743 9.23 -39.81 -21.74
C VAL A 743 10.00 -38.82 -20.87
N TYR A 744 9.95 -39.02 -19.56
CA TYR A 744 10.77 -38.33 -18.57
C TYR A 744 11.78 -39.31 -17.98
N GLU A 745 12.91 -39.48 -18.64
CA GLU A 745 13.90 -40.55 -18.34
C GLU A 745 14.39 -40.54 -16.88
N ASN A 746 14.51 -39.36 -16.28
CA ASN A 746 15.01 -39.20 -14.91
C ASN A 746 13.90 -39.22 -13.83
N MET A 747 12.66 -39.49 -14.21
CA MET A 747 11.54 -39.53 -13.28
C MET A 747 11.17 -40.97 -12.93
N ALA A 748 10.65 -41.17 -11.72
CA ALA A 748 10.09 -42.42 -11.26
C ALA A 748 8.56 -42.46 -11.48
N HIS A 749 7.99 -43.66 -11.48
CA HIS A 749 6.55 -43.88 -11.55
C HIS A 749 5.80 -43.04 -10.51
N GLY A 750 4.73 -42.35 -10.92
CA GLY A 750 3.94 -41.51 -10.03
C GLY A 750 4.51 -40.11 -9.76
N PHE A 751 5.56 -39.66 -10.46
CA PHE A 751 6.17 -38.33 -10.25
C PHE A 751 5.21 -37.13 -10.48
N VAL A 752 4.03 -37.36 -11.04
CA VAL A 752 2.95 -36.36 -11.18
C VAL A 752 1.73 -36.87 -10.40
N SER A 753 0.88 -35.97 -9.89
CA SER A 753 -0.28 -36.33 -9.07
C SER A 753 0.15 -36.84 -7.68
N ALA A 754 -0.34 -37.97 -7.18
CA ALA A 754 -0.18 -38.30 -5.77
C ALA A 754 1.27 -38.56 -5.32
N GLY A 755 2.15 -38.97 -6.24
CA GLY A 755 3.58 -39.13 -5.97
C GLY A 755 4.43 -37.90 -6.28
N ALA A 756 3.82 -36.76 -6.66
CA ALA A 756 4.56 -35.53 -6.95
C ALA A 756 5.38 -35.06 -5.75
N ASN A 757 6.70 -34.90 -5.96
CA ASN A 757 7.62 -34.39 -4.96
C ASN A 757 8.02 -32.94 -5.29
N TYR A 758 7.26 -31.98 -4.76
CA TYR A 758 7.51 -30.56 -4.96
C TYR A 758 8.76 -30.05 -4.22
N SER A 759 9.38 -30.85 -3.35
CA SER A 759 10.67 -30.53 -2.73
C SER A 759 11.86 -30.84 -3.64
N ASN A 760 11.67 -31.67 -4.67
CA ASN A 760 12.72 -32.03 -5.64
C ASN A 760 12.65 -31.10 -6.86
N PRO A 761 13.63 -30.20 -7.09
CA PRO A 761 13.60 -29.26 -8.21
C PRO A 761 13.49 -29.94 -9.59
N ALA A 762 14.09 -31.12 -9.76
CA ALA A 762 13.98 -31.88 -11.00
C ALA A 762 12.55 -32.40 -11.23
N ASN A 763 11.87 -32.82 -10.17
CA ASN A 763 10.48 -33.26 -10.26
C ASN A 763 9.55 -32.06 -10.53
N VAL A 764 9.79 -30.90 -9.90
CA VAL A 764 9.03 -29.67 -10.16
C VAL A 764 9.17 -29.26 -11.63
N ALA A 765 10.39 -29.21 -12.16
CA ALA A 765 10.64 -28.90 -13.57
C ALA A 765 9.95 -29.89 -14.51
N ALA A 766 9.94 -31.18 -14.17
CA ALA A 766 9.23 -32.19 -14.94
C ALA A 766 7.70 -31.99 -14.90
N ILE A 767 7.12 -31.67 -13.74
CA ILE A 767 5.69 -31.38 -13.61
C ILE A 767 5.31 -30.14 -14.43
N ASP A 768 6.12 -29.09 -14.40
CA ASP A 768 5.90 -27.88 -15.21
C ASP A 768 5.93 -28.18 -16.71
N ASP A 769 6.89 -28.99 -17.17
CA ASP A 769 6.96 -29.44 -18.57
C ASP A 769 5.78 -30.36 -18.95
N VAL A 770 5.25 -31.16 -18.00
CA VAL A 770 4.04 -31.95 -18.20
C VAL A 770 2.84 -31.05 -18.48
N HIS A 771 2.63 -29.99 -17.69
CA HIS A 771 1.58 -29.00 -17.98
C HIS A 771 1.81 -28.32 -19.34
N HIS A 772 3.04 -27.95 -19.68
CA HIS A 772 3.34 -27.39 -21.00
C HIS A 772 3.01 -28.36 -22.15
N THR A 773 3.34 -29.65 -21.98
CA THR A 773 3.04 -30.72 -22.94
C THR A 773 1.53 -30.91 -23.11
N LEU A 774 0.79 -30.94 -22.00
CA LEU A 774 -0.68 -31.03 -22.00
C LEU A 774 -1.31 -29.85 -22.72
N GLN A 775 -0.79 -28.62 -22.52
CA GLN A 775 -1.30 -27.42 -23.20
C GLN A 775 -1.10 -27.50 -24.71
N LYS A 776 0.09 -27.90 -25.14
CA LYS A 776 0.40 -28.08 -26.56
C LYS A 776 -0.50 -29.14 -27.19
N TYR A 777 -0.64 -30.28 -26.54
CA TYR A 777 -1.45 -31.39 -27.03
C TYR A 777 -2.94 -31.03 -27.11
N LEU A 778 -3.52 -30.49 -26.03
CA LEU A 778 -4.94 -30.12 -25.99
C LEU A 778 -5.27 -29.02 -27.00
N THR A 779 -4.38 -28.03 -27.17
CA THR A 779 -4.58 -26.98 -28.19
C THR A 779 -4.62 -27.57 -29.60
N LYS A 780 -3.70 -28.50 -29.91
CA LYS A 780 -3.64 -29.19 -31.20
C LYS A 780 -4.87 -30.07 -31.44
N ILE A 781 -5.28 -30.85 -30.43
CA ILE A 781 -6.37 -31.81 -30.59
C ILE A 781 -7.76 -31.18 -30.59
N LEU A 782 -7.93 -30.02 -29.94
CA LEU A 782 -9.18 -29.26 -29.99
C LEU A 782 -9.43 -28.57 -31.35
N ALA A 783 -8.37 -28.32 -32.11
CA ALA A 783 -8.42 -27.76 -33.47
C ALA A 783 -8.74 -28.80 -34.55
N TRP A 784 -8.68 -30.09 -34.19
CA TRP A 784 -9.15 -31.21 -34.99
C TRP A 784 -10.62 -31.48 -34.70
#